data_AF-A0A0N9ZR76-F1
#
_entry.id   AF-A0A0N9ZR76-F1
#
_cell.length_a   1.000
_cell.length_b   1.000
_cell.length_c   1.000
_cell.angle_alpha   90.00
_cell.angle_beta   90.00
_cell.angle_gamma   90.00
#
_symmetry.space_group_name_H-M   'P 1'
#
loop_
_entity.id
_entity.type
_entity.pdbx_description
1 polymer ?
#
loop_
_entity_poly.entity_id
_entity_poly.type
_entity_poly.pdbx_seq_one_letter_code
_entity_poly.pdbx_strand_id
1 'polypeptide(L)'
;MIFGLDGVEIGLIIVFLCLFSGILTGFPVAFAIGGAGLLSFGIIAALDGAGILVHQAIDTGSQAYRDLVSSGVNPVNISHFRFPDLPLYAEPLFPNGWEQAVDRNLSFIVNRMNERVFAGASIETLLAVLMFVMMGIVLERSKIANDLLTTMARVFGPLPGGLAVSVVIVGAFLAASTGIVGATVVTMGLLSLPTMLRHNYSPELATGVIAASGTLGQIIPPSIVIVLLGTLAGDLYSAAQEARAQSVGCSDALTYLGEPAVVSVGTLFQAAMLPGIMLAFLYAAYAFTYAMFNPHKAPPVHLEHTSHDVIPRRDGLLWFLAVPVLIIGGVIMAAQTGLSGSQSIHVNQFTDSGATASLRTNVSETCEAAMIELHGDEAWATAVAEQAAIEASGGAKLSVERTAEEIETLTREAVKTAPKLGTGLLVIMALLGLVLSLGRGVAPMGDPKKLLVGVLGVLGVLIIDALFVGPLMSHGTSFVLYAIPFAAIAYGMKQAAINLSKNELFRVVFPPLVLIVAVLGSILGGVTNPTPAAGLGAGGALLLAAYRKLADQHKMSKIILGGAFSIIVMILVGSNFDLRMGRGDVPFEDWVAYFVALGAYYFAMFGILYACYVLLKDGTLGIVVRETAKVTSMVFTILIGSQLLNLVVISFGGEHYIQSFLRSFDNEFTVFLIVMAVLFVLGFVLDFLEIIYIVVPIVGPVIYGGTMDPKWVTIMIAVNLQTSFLTPPFGFALFYLRGVAPKEVTTGHIYRGIIPFVLIQVVGIGTLWMFPSIVTIVPNLIGH
;
A
#
# COMPACT_ATOMS: atom_id res chain seq x y z
N MET A 1 12.97 45.32 0.24
CA MET A 1 12.35 44.55 1.34
C MET A 1 11.05 45.21 1.74
N ILE A 2 9.90 44.57 1.48
CA ILE A 2 8.62 45.00 2.04
C ILE A 2 8.48 44.30 3.40
N PHE A 3 8.17 45.04 4.46
CA PHE A 3 7.98 44.51 5.83
C PHE A 3 9.20 43.74 6.43
N GLY A 4 10.41 43.94 5.89
CA GLY A 4 11.61 43.23 6.35
C GLY A 4 11.72 41.78 5.85
N LEU A 5 10.84 41.37 4.93
CA LEU A 5 10.83 40.04 4.33
C LEU A 5 11.59 40.05 3.00
N ASP A 6 12.20 38.91 2.69
CA ASP A 6 12.85 38.63 1.43
C ASP A 6 11.83 38.50 0.28
N GLY A 7 12.24 38.81 -0.95
CA GLY A 7 11.36 38.73 -2.11
C GLY A 7 10.77 37.33 -2.31
N VAL A 8 11.54 36.29 -1.97
CA VAL A 8 11.12 34.89 -2.04
C VAL A 8 10.05 34.55 -1.00
N GLU A 9 10.18 35.06 0.23
CA GLU A 9 9.18 34.86 1.30
C GLU A 9 7.84 35.49 0.93
N ILE A 10 7.87 36.72 0.41
CA ILE A 10 6.67 37.41 -0.06
C ILE A 10 6.05 36.64 -1.23
N GLY A 11 6.87 36.12 -2.15
CA GLY A 11 6.42 35.23 -3.23
C GLY A 11 5.69 33.99 -2.71
N LEU A 12 6.26 33.29 -1.73
CA LEU A 12 5.63 32.13 -1.08
C LEU A 12 4.30 32.50 -0.41
N ILE A 13 4.23 33.64 0.28
CA ILE A 13 3.00 34.14 0.91
C ILE A 13 1.93 34.43 -0.16
N ILE A 14 2.29 35.08 -1.27
CA ILE A 14 1.37 35.35 -2.38
C ILE A 14 0.82 34.04 -2.96
N VAL A 15 1.70 33.07 -3.24
CA VAL A 15 1.31 31.73 -3.72
C VAL A 15 0.33 31.08 -2.75
N PHE A 16 0.67 31.08 -1.46
CA PHE A 16 -0.18 30.49 -0.42
C PHE A 16 -1.54 31.18 -0.33
N LEU A 17 -1.59 32.52 -0.34
CA LEU A 17 -2.83 33.28 -0.28
C LEU A 17 -3.70 33.06 -1.53
N CYS A 18 -3.11 33.01 -2.72
CA CYS A 18 -3.83 32.70 -3.95
C CYS A 18 -4.42 31.29 -3.92
N LEU A 19 -3.63 30.30 -3.50
CA LEU A 19 -4.07 28.92 -3.37
C LEU A 19 -5.21 28.79 -2.35
N PHE A 20 -5.00 29.36 -1.16
CA PHE A 20 -5.96 29.32 -0.05
C PHE A 20 -7.28 30.02 -0.41
N SER A 21 -7.19 31.20 -1.03
CA SER A 21 -8.37 31.93 -1.50
C SER A 21 -9.12 31.15 -2.57
N GLY A 22 -8.40 30.54 -3.53
CA GLY A 22 -9.00 29.70 -4.56
C GLY A 22 -9.78 28.53 -3.96
N ILE A 23 -9.22 27.85 -2.97
CA ILE A 23 -9.87 26.71 -2.30
C ILE A 23 -11.07 27.15 -1.46
N LEU A 24 -10.94 28.24 -0.70
CA LEU A 24 -12.03 28.74 0.16
C LEU A 24 -13.25 29.24 -0.61
N THR A 25 -13.09 29.65 -1.88
CA THR A 25 -14.23 30.06 -2.72
C THR A 25 -15.16 28.90 -3.07
N GLY A 26 -14.80 27.66 -2.74
CA GLY A 26 -15.54 26.46 -3.13
C GLY A 26 -15.36 26.10 -4.61
N PHE A 27 -14.42 26.76 -5.29
CA PHE A 27 -14.02 26.39 -6.64
C PHE A 27 -13.37 25.00 -6.62
N PRO A 28 -13.60 24.14 -7.63
CA PRO A 28 -13.01 22.81 -7.62
C PRO A 28 -11.49 22.90 -7.52
N VAL A 29 -10.94 22.27 -6.47
CA VAL A 29 -9.54 22.43 -6.05
C VAL A 29 -8.57 22.16 -7.20
N ALA A 30 -8.88 21.16 -8.03
CA ALA A 30 -8.10 20.81 -9.20
C ALA A 30 -7.81 22.00 -10.15
N PHE A 31 -8.78 22.90 -10.34
CA PHE A 31 -8.60 24.11 -11.14
C PHE A 31 -8.07 25.28 -10.30
N ALA A 32 -8.41 25.33 -9.01
CA ALA A 32 -7.91 26.34 -8.09
C ALA A 32 -6.38 26.32 -8.00
N ILE A 33 -5.74 25.14 -8.01
CA ILE A 33 -4.28 25.00 -7.95
C ILE A 33 -3.60 25.63 -9.17
N GLY A 34 -4.03 25.26 -10.38
CA GLY A 34 -3.47 25.80 -11.62
C GLY A 34 -3.75 27.31 -11.77
N GLY A 35 -4.97 27.73 -11.43
CA GLY A 35 -5.35 29.14 -11.41
C GLY A 35 -4.57 29.96 -10.38
N ALA A 36 -4.32 29.40 -9.20
CA ALA A 36 -3.50 30.03 -8.17
C ALA A 36 -2.06 30.22 -8.65
N GLY A 37 -1.47 29.21 -9.31
CA GLY A 37 -0.13 29.32 -9.89
C GLY A 37 -0.03 30.44 -10.94
N LEU A 38 -0.99 30.51 -11.87
CA LEU A 38 -1.05 31.57 -12.89
C LEU A 38 -1.22 32.96 -12.25
N LEU A 39 -2.17 33.09 -11.32
CA LEU A 39 -2.46 34.37 -10.66
C LEU A 39 -1.29 34.83 -9.80
N SER A 40 -0.71 33.94 -8.99
CA SER A 40 0.45 34.25 -8.15
C SER A 40 1.65 34.62 -9.00
N PHE A 41 1.90 33.92 -10.10
CA PHE A 41 2.98 34.26 -11.03
C PHE A 41 2.79 35.67 -11.59
N GLY A 42 1.58 36.00 -12.06
CA GLY A 42 1.29 37.34 -12.59
C GLY A 42 1.48 38.45 -11.56
N ILE A 43 1.05 38.23 -10.31
CA ILE A 43 1.25 39.18 -9.21
C ILE A 43 2.76 39.34 -8.91
N ILE A 44 3.49 38.23 -8.78
CA ILE A 44 4.92 38.24 -8.46
C ILE A 44 5.70 38.92 -9.60
N ALA A 45 5.42 38.59 -10.85
CA ALA A 45 6.04 39.20 -12.03
C ALA A 45 5.78 40.71 -12.11
N ALA A 46 4.56 41.16 -11.80
CA ALA A 46 4.24 42.58 -11.78
C ALA A 46 4.99 43.33 -10.67
N LEU A 47 5.14 42.71 -9.49
CA LEU A 47 5.86 43.31 -8.37
C LEU A 47 7.39 43.30 -8.57
N ASP A 48 7.94 42.23 -9.14
CA ASP A 48 9.36 42.14 -9.52
C ASP A 48 9.70 43.15 -10.63
N GLY A 49 8.87 43.23 -11.68
CA GLY A 49 9.02 44.23 -12.75
C GLY A 49 8.89 45.69 -12.27
N ALA A 50 8.20 45.92 -11.16
CA ALA A 50 8.15 47.21 -10.48
C ALA A 50 9.37 47.50 -9.57
N GLY A 51 10.33 46.56 -9.48
CA GLY A 51 11.50 46.65 -8.61
C GLY A 51 11.19 46.51 -7.12
N ILE A 52 10.01 45.98 -6.78
CA ILE A 52 9.51 45.91 -5.40
C ILE A 52 9.98 44.63 -4.70
N LEU A 53 10.04 43.51 -5.43
CA LEU A 53 10.55 42.23 -4.93
C LEU A 53 12.03 42.11 -5.28
N VAL A 54 12.85 41.84 -4.27
CA VAL A 54 14.30 41.69 -4.40
C VAL A 54 14.71 40.53 -3.50
N HIS A 55 15.55 39.63 -4.02
CA HIS A 55 16.11 38.50 -3.30
C HIS A 55 17.47 38.87 -2.69
N GLN A 56 17.72 38.48 -1.44
CA GLN A 56 19.03 38.59 -0.80
C GLN A 56 19.83 37.31 -1.02
N ALA A 57 20.69 37.31 -2.04
CA ALA A 57 21.56 36.19 -2.36
C ALA A 57 22.91 36.31 -1.61
N ILE A 58 23.50 35.16 -1.28
CA ILE A 58 24.84 35.10 -0.68
C ILE A 58 25.88 35.49 -1.73
N ASP A 59 26.80 36.40 -1.38
CA ASP A 59 27.92 36.75 -2.23
C ASP A 59 28.95 35.60 -2.26
N THR A 60 28.80 34.71 -3.24
CA THR A 60 29.71 33.59 -3.49
C THR A 60 31.12 34.03 -3.92
N GLY A 61 31.30 35.29 -4.36
CA GLY A 61 32.59 35.87 -4.69
C GLY A 61 33.34 36.44 -3.48
N SER A 62 32.67 36.57 -2.34
CA SER A 62 33.25 37.13 -1.12
C SER A 62 34.39 36.28 -0.57
N GLN A 63 35.32 36.92 0.12
CA GLN A 63 36.40 36.20 0.80
C GLN A 63 35.85 35.32 1.92
N ALA A 64 34.83 35.80 2.66
CA ALA A 64 34.15 35.03 3.70
C ALA A 64 33.53 33.72 3.17
N TYR A 65 32.89 33.73 1.99
CA TYR A 65 32.36 32.51 1.38
C TYR A 65 33.47 31.54 0.97
N ARG A 66 34.54 32.06 0.34
CA ARG A 66 35.70 31.25 -0.07
C ARG A 66 36.42 30.63 1.13
N ASP A 67 36.55 31.38 2.22
CA ASP A 67 37.14 30.90 3.47
C ASP A 67 36.30 29.74 4.04
N LEU A 68 34.96 29.87 4.01
CA LEU A 68 34.04 28.82 4.45
C LEU A 68 34.16 27.54 3.60
N VAL A 69 34.18 27.67 2.28
CA VAL A 69 34.38 26.52 1.38
C VAL A 69 35.76 25.89 1.59
N SER A 70 36.81 26.71 1.79
CA SER A 70 38.17 26.24 2.05
C SER A 70 38.31 25.52 3.41
N SER A 71 37.44 25.83 4.37
CA SER A 71 37.37 25.13 5.65
C SER A 71 36.73 23.72 5.56
N GLY A 72 36.31 23.31 4.37
CA GLY A 72 35.73 21.99 4.10
C GLY A 72 34.20 21.96 4.15
N VAL A 73 33.53 23.11 4.28
CA VAL A 73 32.06 23.17 4.26
C VAL A 73 31.57 23.00 2.82
N ASN A 74 30.74 21.97 2.59
CA ASN A 74 30.14 21.73 1.28
C ASN A 74 29.24 22.92 0.88
N PRO A 75 29.41 23.50 -0.34
CA PRO A 75 28.58 24.61 -0.84
C PRO A 75 27.08 24.41 -0.70
N VAL A 76 26.59 23.16 -0.81
CA VAL A 76 25.16 22.83 -0.69
C VAL A 76 24.60 23.08 0.71
N ASN A 77 25.46 23.08 1.73
CA ASN A 77 25.10 23.34 3.13
C ASN A 77 25.29 24.81 3.52
N ILE A 78 25.78 25.65 2.62
CA ILE A 78 25.95 27.08 2.86
C ILE A 78 24.64 27.79 2.55
N SER A 79 23.97 28.29 3.59
CA SER A 79 22.75 29.07 3.47
C SER A 79 22.78 30.28 4.41
N HIS A 80 22.00 31.30 4.07
CA HIS A 80 21.83 32.49 4.91
C HIS A 80 21.32 32.13 6.32
N PHE A 81 20.53 31.06 6.44
CA PHE A 81 20.02 30.58 7.73
C PHE A 81 21.11 29.99 8.63
N ARG A 82 22.07 29.26 8.04
CA ARG A 82 23.16 28.61 8.77
C ARG A 82 24.33 29.56 9.04
N PHE A 83 24.59 30.48 8.11
CA PHE A 83 25.67 31.44 8.16
C PHE A 83 25.14 32.87 7.90
N PRO A 84 24.47 33.48 8.91
CA PRO A 84 23.83 34.78 8.75
C PRO A 84 24.83 35.94 8.57
N ASP A 85 26.10 35.73 8.96
CA ASP A 85 27.15 36.75 8.88
C ASP A 85 27.77 36.87 7.47
N LEU A 86 27.37 36.02 6.52
CA LEU A 86 27.89 36.08 5.16
C LEU A 86 27.41 37.36 4.45
N PRO A 87 28.27 38.01 3.63
CA PRO A 87 27.85 39.16 2.86
C PRO A 87 26.73 38.79 1.88
N LEU A 88 25.66 39.58 1.89
CA LEU A 88 24.53 39.43 0.97
C LEU A 88 24.54 40.54 -0.05
N TYR A 89 24.12 40.24 -1.28
CA TYR A 89 23.81 41.24 -2.29
C TYR A 89 22.36 41.08 -2.76
N ALA A 90 21.78 42.20 -3.17
CA ALA A 90 20.39 42.27 -3.58
C ALA A 90 20.29 42.01 -5.09
N GLU A 91 19.55 40.98 -5.49
CA GLU A 91 19.28 40.65 -6.89
C GLU A 91 17.77 40.62 -7.19
N PRO A 92 17.36 40.88 -8.45
CA PRO A 92 15.96 40.70 -8.85
C PRO A 92 15.49 39.28 -8.55
N LEU A 93 14.21 39.14 -8.21
CA LEU A 93 13.64 37.83 -7.87
C LEU A 93 13.67 36.88 -9.09
N PHE A 94 13.56 37.44 -10.29
CA PHE A 94 13.85 36.73 -11.55
C PHE A 94 15.17 37.23 -12.14
N PRO A 95 16.27 36.43 -12.07
CA PRO A 95 17.64 36.88 -12.43
C PRO A 95 17.83 37.42 -13.86
N ASN A 96 16.87 37.19 -14.76
CA ASN A 96 16.88 37.63 -16.15
C ASN A 96 15.52 38.21 -16.61
N GLY A 97 14.68 38.64 -15.67
CA GLY A 97 13.32 39.11 -15.93
C GLY A 97 12.28 37.99 -15.95
N TRP A 98 11.03 38.38 -15.74
CA TRP A 98 9.89 37.47 -15.65
C TRP A 98 9.57 36.83 -17.01
N GLU A 99 9.91 37.47 -18.14
CA GLU A 99 9.68 36.96 -19.49
C GLU A 99 10.45 35.66 -19.73
N GLN A 100 11.73 35.63 -19.37
CA GLN A 100 12.53 34.41 -19.51
C GLN A 100 12.05 33.31 -18.56
N ALA A 101 11.56 33.68 -17.38
CA ALA A 101 10.93 32.72 -16.46
C ALA A 101 9.65 32.11 -17.07
N VAL A 102 8.83 32.90 -17.77
CA VAL A 102 7.66 32.40 -18.52
C VAL A 102 8.10 31.44 -19.62
N ASP A 103 9.06 31.82 -20.47
CA ASP A 103 9.53 30.96 -21.58
C ASP A 103 10.11 29.64 -21.07
N ARG A 104 10.87 29.69 -19.98
CA ARG A 104 11.39 28.49 -19.29
C ARG A 104 10.25 27.63 -18.73
N ASN A 105 9.25 28.24 -18.09
CA ASN A 105 8.13 27.50 -17.53
C ASN A 105 7.24 26.87 -18.63
N LEU A 106 6.98 27.59 -19.73
CA LEU A 106 6.22 27.11 -20.88
C LEU A 106 6.92 26.00 -21.64
N SER A 107 8.25 26.03 -21.73
CA SER A 107 9.01 24.91 -22.32
C SER A 107 9.03 23.68 -21.41
N PHE A 108 9.18 23.87 -20.09
CA PHE A 108 9.21 22.75 -19.16
C PHE A 108 7.85 22.15 -18.82
N ILE A 109 6.75 22.92 -18.90
CA ILE A 109 5.42 22.41 -18.53
C ILE A 109 5.04 21.19 -19.37
N VAL A 110 5.30 21.22 -20.69
CA VAL A 110 4.97 20.13 -21.59
C VAL A 110 5.78 18.88 -21.21
N ASN A 111 7.08 19.04 -20.96
CA ASN A 111 7.95 17.94 -20.55
C ASN A 111 7.55 17.39 -19.18
N ARG A 112 7.28 18.25 -18.19
CA ARG A 112 6.80 17.83 -16.87
C ARG A 112 5.46 17.11 -16.94
N MET A 113 4.53 17.60 -17.75
CA MET A 113 3.24 16.93 -17.95
C MET A 113 3.44 15.56 -18.61
N ASN A 114 4.34 15.47 -19.59
CA ASN A 114 4.68 14.21 -20.21
C ASN A 114 5.27 13.23 -19.18
N GLU A 115 6.31 13.62 -18.44
CA GLU A 115 7.01 12.75 -17.48
C GLU A 115 6.18 12.35 -16.25
N ARG A 116 5.36 13.27 -15.71
CA ARG A 116 4.64 13.06 -14.45
C ARG A 116 3.16 12.72 -14.58
N VAL A 117 2.57 12.88 -15.77
CA VAL A 117 1.13 12.64 -15.98
C VAL A 117 0.85 11.66 -17.11
N PHE A 118 1.55 11.74 -18.23
CA PHE A 118 1.21 10.97 -19.44
C PHE A 118 2.17 9.82 -19.78
N ALA A 119 3.35 9.76 -19.16
CA ALA A 119 4.39 8.79 -19.47
C ALA A 119 5.14 8.30 -18.22
N GLY A 120 6.00 7.30 -18.39
CA GLY A 120 6.87 6.77 -17.35
C GLY A 120 6.15 5.95 -16.27
N ALA A 121 6.76 5.81 -15.09
CA ALA A 121 6.19 5.05 -13.97
C ALA A 121 4.90 5.67 -13.39
N SER A 122 4.69 6.96 -13.66
CA SER A 122 3.51 7.70 -13.20
C SER A 122 2.22 7.16 -13.84
N ILE A 123 2.23 6.74 -15.11
CA ILE A 123 1.03 6.23 -15.78
C ILE A 123 0.60 4.86 -15.25
N GLU A 124 1.57 3.99 -14.94
CA GLU A 124 1.29 2.65 -14.39
C GLU A 124 0.62 2.76 -13.01
N THR A 125 1.09 3.69 -12.19
CA THR A 125 0.60 3.92 -10.83
C THR A 125 -0.79 4.58 -10.86
N LEU A 126 -1.01 5.54 -11.77
CA LEU A 126 -2.34 6.13 -11.99
C LEU A 126 -3.35 5.13 -12.54
N LEU A 127 -2.93 4.18 -13.38
CA LEU A 127 -3.79 3.09 -13.83
C LEU A 127 -4.16 2.15 -12.68
N ALA A 128 -3.22 1.87 -11.76
CA ALA A 128 -3.50 1.11 -10.55
C ALA A 128 -4.53 1.83 -9.66
N VAL A 129 -4.38 3.14 -9.45
CA VAL A 129 -5.36 3.97 -8.72
C VAL A 129 -6.75 3.87 -9.37
N LEU A 130 -6.85 3.99 -10.69
CA LEU A 130 -8.11 3.87 -11.43
C LEU A 130 -8.78 2.51 -11.20
N MET A 131 -8.01 1.43 -11.28
CA MET A 131 -8.51 0.05 -11.09
C MET A 131 -8.93 -0.21 -9.63
N PHE A 132 -8.18 0.28 -8.63
CA PHE A 132 -8.57 0.18 -7.22
C PHE A 132 -9.82 1.00 -6.90
N VAL A 133 -9.91 2.23 -7.43
CA VAL A 133 -11.12 3.06 -7.32
C VAL A 133 -12.33 2.33 -7.91
N MET A 134 -12.17 1.73 -9.10
CA MET A 134 -13.24 0.95 -9.73
C MET A 134 -13.66 -0.24 -8.86
N MET A 135 -12.70 -1.02 -8.35
CA MET A 135 -12.94 -2.14 -7.46
C MET A 135 -13.78 -1.70 -6.24
N GLY A 136 -13.36 -0.63 -5.58
CA GLY A 136 -14.06 -0.05 -4.45
C GLY A 136 -15.49 0.35 -4.74
N ILE A 137 -15.70 1.12 -5.81
CA ILE A 137 -17.04 1.59 -6.20
C ILE A 137 -17.94 0.41 -6.59
N VAL A 138 -17.41 -0.63 -7.23
CA VAL A 138 -18.18 -1.85 -7.54
C VAL A 138 -18.64 -2.55 -6.26
N LEU A 139 -17.76 -2.71 -5.27
CA LEU A 139 -18.10 -3.35 -3.99
C LEU A 139 -19.10 -2.51 -3.18
N GLU A 140 -18.97 -1.19 -3.22
CA GLU A 140 -19.89 -0.27 -2.57
C GLU A 140 -21.28 -0.29 -3.22
N ARG A 141 -21.36 -0.17 -4.55
CA ARG A 141 -22.62 -0.12 -5.30
C ARG A 141 -23.35 -1.46 -5.39
N SER A 142 -22.67 -2.58 -5.16
CA SER A 142 -23.25 -3.92 -5.14
C SER A 142 -23.91 -4.31 -3.80
N LYS A 143 -24.11 -3.33 -2.89
CA LYS A 143 -24.69 -3.51 -1.54
C LYS A 143 -23.86 -4.43 -0.63
N ILE A 144 -22.63 -4.79 -1.01
CA ILE A 144 -21.75 -5.65 -0.18
C ILE A 144 -21.45 -4.97 1.14
N ALA A 145 -21.18 -3.66 1.13
CA ALA A 145 -21.04 -2.85 2.33
C ALA A 145 -22.22 -2.98 3.32
N ASN A 146 -23.46 -2.94 2.82
CA ASN A 146 -24.66 -3.02 3.65
C ASN A 146 -24.82 -4.40 4.30
N ASP A 147 -24.57 -5.48 3.54
CA ASP A 147 -24.66 -6.84 4.07
C ASP A 147 -23.54 -7.12 5.06
N LEU A 148 -22.31 -6.63 4.79
CA LEU A 148 -21.19 -6.71 5.72
C LEU A 148 -21.54 -6.02 7.04
N LEU A 149 -22.08 -4.79 6.99
CA LEU A 149 -22.54 -4.05 8.17
C LEU A 149 -23.60 -4.82 8.95
N THR A 150 -24.67 -5.27 8.30
CA THR A 150 -25.78 -5.97 8.98
C THR A 150 -25.37 -7.34 9.52
N THR A 151 -24.43 -8.02 8.85
CA THR A 151 -23.90 -9.32 9.29
C THR A 151 -22.95 -9.14 10.48
N MET A 152 -22.04 -8.16 10.42
CA MET A 152 -21.16 -7.85 11.56
C MET A 152 -21.95 -7.33 12.76
N ALA A 153 -22.96 -6.50 12.53
CA ALA A 153 -23.87 -6.04 13.57
C ALA A 153 -24.60 -7.21 14.25
N ARG A 154 -24.90 -8.30 13.54
CA ARG A 154 -25.48 -9.52 14.15
C ARG A 154 -24.47 -10.31 14.95
N VAL A 155 -23.20 -10.36 14.52
CA VAL A 155 -22.13 -11.06 15.23
C VAL A 155 -21.73 -10.35 16.52
N PHE A 156 -21.49 -9.03 16.44
CA PHE A 156 -21.00 -8.26 17.59
C PHE A 156 -22.11 -7.55 18.35
N GLY A 157 -23.30 -7.36 17.78
CA GLY A 157 -24.43 -6.63 18.38
C GLY A 157 -24.80 -7.04 19.82
N PRO A 158 -24.79 -8.33 20.19
CA PRO A 158 -25.08 -8.74 21.56
C PRO A 158 -24.08 -8.23 22.61
N LEU A 159 -22.90 -7.77 22.19
CA LEU A 159 -21.90 -7.19 23.08
C LEU A 159 -22.16 -5.69 23.27
N PRO A 160 -21.86 -5.12 24.46
CA PRO A 160 -21.89 -3.68 24.68
C PRO A 160 -21.02 -2.96 23.65
N GLY A 161 -21.55 -1.94 22.96
CA GLY A 161 -20.82 -1.26 21.89
C GLY A 161 -20.63 -2.07 20.60
N GLY A 162 -21.24 -3.24 20.48
CA GLY A 162 -21.07 -4.17 19.36
C GLY A 162 -21.30 -3.59 17.97
N LEU A 163 -22.30 -2.72 17.82
CA LEU A 163 -22.57 -2.04 16.55
C LEU A 163 -21.45 -1.06 16.15
N ALA A 164 -20.84 -0.37 17.13
CA ALA A 164 -19.70 0.52 16.88
C ALA A 164 -18.45 -0.28 16.45
N VAL A 165 -18.17 -1.40 17.13
CA VAL A 165 -17.09 -2.32 16.73
C VAL A 165 -17.32 -2.86 15.32
N SER A 166 -18.58 -3.19 14.99
CA SER A 166 -18.96 -3.63 13.65
C SER A 166 -18.68 -2.56 12.58
N VAL A 167 -18.97 -1.30 12.88
CA VAL A 167 -18.66 -0.18 11.97
C VAL A 167 -17.15 -0.06 11.75
N VAL A 168 -16.32 -0.17 12.80
CA VAL A 168 -14.85 -0.12 12.66
C VAL A 168 -14.34 -1.27 11.79
N ILE A 169 -14.80 -2.49 12.04
CA ILE A 169 -14.37 -3.68 11.28
C ILE A 169 -14.80 -3.59 9.82
N VAL A 170 -16.07 -3.26 9.56
CA VAL A 170 -16.57 -3.15 8.18
C VAL A 170 -15.94 -1.97 7.47
N GLY A 171 -15.75 -0.85 8.15
CA GLY A 171 -15.05 0.29 7.59
C GLY A 171 -13.58 -0.02 7.31
N ALA A 172 -12.89 -0.85 8.10
CA ALA A 172 -11.54 -1.33 7.79
C ALA A 172 -11.51 -2.23 6.54
N PHE A 173 -12.49 -3.12 6.36
CA PHE A 173 -12.60 -3.94 5.14
C PHE A 173 -12.93 -3.10 3.91
N LEU A 174 -13.85 -2.15 4.04
CA LEU A 174 -14.23 -1.26 2.95
C LEU A 174 -13.12 -0.28 2.61
N ALA A 175 -12.41 0.22 3.62
CA ALA A 175 -11.22 1.05 3.50
C ALA A 175 -10.17 0.42 2.58
N ALA A 176 -9.84 -0.86 2.82
CA ALA A 176 -8.94 -1.63 1.98
C ALA A 176 -9.42 -1.72 0.53
N SER A 177 -10.73 -1.69 0.30
CA SER A 177 -11.27 -1.87 -1.04
C SER A 177 -11.49 -0.58 -1.83
N THR A 178 -11.78 0.54 -1.16
CA THR A 178 -12.17 1.80 -1.82
C THR A 178 -11.04 2.81 -1.89
N GLY A 179 -10.20 2.91 -0.85
CA GLY A 179 -9.16 3.94 -0.74
C GLY A 179 -9.67 5.40 -0.78
N ILE A 180 -10.99 5.63 -0.87
CA ILE A 180 -11.63 6.94 -0.95
C ILE A 180 -12.33 7.23 0.37
N VAL A 181 -11.67 8.05 1.19
CA VAL A 181 -12.15 8.39 2.53
C VAL A 181 -13.51 9.07 2.51
N GLY A 182 -13.67 10.10 1.68
CA GLY A 182 -14.90 10.89 1.66
C GLY A 182 -16.14 10.08 1.30
N ALA A 183 -16.07 9.29 0.23
CA ALA A 183 -17.14 8.38 -0.17
C ALA A 183 -17.46 7.36 0.94
N THR A 184 -16.44 6.79 1.57
CA THR A 184 -16.63 5.79 2.65
C THR A 184 -17.31 6.41 3.87
N VAL A 185 -16.90 7.61 4.30
CA VAL A 185 -17.54 8.32 5.41
C VAL A 185 -19.00 8.68 5.10
N VAL A 186 -19.27 9.15 3.88
CA VAL A 186 -20.63 9.47 3.41
C VAL A 186 -21.50 8.21 3.40
N THR A 187 -21.01 7.11 2.83
CA THR A 187 -21.76 5.86 2.70
C THR A 187 -21.98 5.19 4.05
N MET A 188 -20.96 5.12 4.91
CA MET A 188 -21.13 4.66 6.28
C MET A 188 -22.05 5.60 7.07
N GLY A 189 -21.97 6.91 6.86
CA GLY A 189 -22.87 7.89 7.46
C GLY A 189 -24.34 7.66 7.08
N LEU A 190 -24.64 7.41 5.80
CA LEU A 190 -25.99 7.14 5.32
C LEU A 190 -26.54 5.78 5.80
N LEU A 191 -25.69 4.77 5.93
CA LEU A 191 -26.11 3.41 6.27
C LEU A 191 -26.11 3.14 7.79
N SER A 192 -25.05 3.52 8.49
CA SER A 192 -24.81 3.13 9.89
C SER A 192 -25.30 4.16 10.89
N LEU A 193 -25.20 5.47 10.61
CA LEU A 193 -25.61 6.51 11.57
C LEU A 193 -27.10 6.41 11.94
N PRO A 194 -28.06 6.29 10.99
CA PRO A 194 -29.47 6.16 11.34
C PRO A 194 -29.75 4.89 12.15
N THR A 195 -29.05 3.80 11.84
CA THR A 195 -29.18 2.52 12.53
C THR A 195 -28.68 2.61 13.97
N MET A 196 -27.53 3.24 14.20
CA MET A 196 -26.99 3.47 15.55
C MET A 196 -27.93 4.34 16.40
N LEU A 197 -28.44 5.44 15.84
CA LEU A 197 -29.34 6.34 16.55
C LEU A 197 -30.68 5.67 16.91
N ARG A 198 -31.24 4.82 16.03
CA ARG A 198 -32.45 4.03 16.32
C ARG A 198 -32.27 3.06 17.49
N HIS A 199 -31.04 2.59 17.70
CA HIS A 199 -30.68 1.73 18.84
C HIS A 199 -30.14 2.51 20.04
N ASN A 200 -30.46 3.81 20.15
CA ASN A 200 -30.09 4.67 21.28
C ASN A 200 -28.57 4.81 21.54
N TYR A 201 -27.74 4.70 20.50
CA TYR A 201 -26.33 5.09 20.63
C TYR A 201 -26.22 6.61 20.75
N SER A 202 -25.26 7.08 21.57
CA SER A 202 -24.96 8.51 21.67
C SER A 202 -24.49 9.06 20.32
N PRO A 203 -25.00 10.23 19.87
CA PRO A 203 -24.58 10.87 18.62
C PRO A 203 -23.07 11.08 18.52
N GLU A 204 -22.40 11.42 19.63
CA GLU A 204 -20.96 11.64 19.68
C GLU A 204 -20.18 10.37 19.35
N LEU A 205 -20.50 9.25 20.01
CA LEU A 205 -19.83 7.97 19.73
C LEU A 205 -20.11 7.50 18.29
N ALA A 206 -21.37 7.57 17.85
CA ALA A 206 -21.76 7.11 16.52
C ALA A 206 -21.03 7.92 15.42
N THR A 207 -21.02 9.23 15.53
CA THR A 207 -20.35 10.10 14.54
C THR A 207 -18.84 9.97 14.58
N GLY A 208 -18.24 9.90 15.77
CA GLY A 208 -16.80 9.70 15.95
C GLY A 208 -16.30 8.39 15.34
N VAL A 209 -16.99 7.28 15.62
CA VAL A 209 -16.64 5.95 15.09
C VAL A 209 -16.76 5.92 13.56
N ILE A 210 -17.82 6.48 12.99
CA ILE A 210 -18.04 6.50 11.54
C ILE A 210 -16.96 7.33 10.84
N ALA A 211 -16.69 8.55 11.34
CA ALA A 211 -15.67 9.41 10.77
C ALA A 211 -14.28 8.79 10.87
N ALA A 212 -13.88 8.29 12.06
CA ALA A 212 -12.59 7.63 12.26
C ALA A 212 -12.43 6.40 11.36
N SER A 213 -13.44 5.53 11.33
CA SER A 213 -13.41 4.30 10.54
C SER A 213 -13.32 4.56 9.04
N GLY A 214 -13.95 5.62 8.52
CA GLY A 214 -13.88 5.95 7.10
C GLY A 214 -12.50 6.44 6.65
N THR A 215 -11.68 6.97 7.57
CA THR A 215 -10.30 7.41 7.26
C THR A 215 -9.28 6.30 7.23
N LEU A 216 -9.61 5.10 7.73
CA LEU A 216 -8.71 3.94 7.67
C LEU A 216 -8.31 3.57 6.23
N GLY A 217 -9.08 4.01 5.22
CA GLY A 217 -8.75 3.83 3.80
C GLY A 217 -7.46 4.50 3.34
N GLN A 218 -6.91 5.43 4.13
CA GLN A 218 -5.62 6.05 3.83
C GLN A 218 -4.43 5.17 4.20
N ILE A 219 -4.59 4.23 5.14
CA ILE A 219 -3.48 3.44 5.67
C ILE A 219 -3.63 1.94 5.41
N ILE A 220 -4.85 1.39 5.39
CA ILE A 220 -5.07 -0.05 5.18
C ILE A 220 -4.91 -0.38 3.68
N PRO A 221 -3.95 -1.23 3.30
CA PRO A 221 -3.75 -1.61 1.90
C PRO A 221 -4.91 -2.45 1.32
N PRO A 222 -5.17 -2.39 -0.01
CA PRO A 222 -4.58 -1.46 -0.99
C PRO A 222 -5.14 -0.04 -0.84
N SER A 223 -4.26 0.94 -0.59
CA SER A 223 -4.64 2.33 -0.34
C SER A 223 -4.12 3.26 -1.43
N ILE A 224 -4.98 4.14 -1.96
CA ILE A 224 -4.61 5.16 -2.95
C ILE A 224 -3.49 6.06 -2.39
N VAL A 225 -3.58 6.45 -1.13
CA VAL A 225 -2.58 7.32 -0.46
C VAL A 225 -1.21 6.66 -0.48
N ILE A 226 -1.13 5.38 -0.11
CA ILE A 226 0.14 4.63 -0.09
C ILE A 226 0.66 4.34 -1.50
N VAL A 227 -0.21 4.10 -2.48
CA VAL A 227 0.21 3.97 -3.89
C VAL A 227 0.90 5.24 -4.36
N LEU A 228 0.26 6.40 -4.15
CA LEU A 228 0.78 7.68 -4.62
C LEU A 228 2.03 8.13 -3.85
N LEU A 229 2.02 7.98 -2.53
CA LEU A 229 3.20 8.23 -1.70
C LEU A 229 4.34 7.29 -2.10
N GLY A 230 4.06 6.02 -2.39
CA GLY A 230 5.13 5.06 -2.67
C GLY A 230 5.86 5.32 -3.98
N THR A 231 5.15 5.74 -5.01
CA THR A 231 5.79 6.17 -6.27
C THR A 231 6.65 7.41 -6.04
N LEU A 232 6.09 8.46 -5.42
CA LEU A 232 6.82 9.71 -5.22
C LEU A 232 7.96 9.59 -4.20
N ALA A 233 7.75 8.89 -3.10
CA ALA A 233 8.78 8.66 -2.09
C ALA A 233 9.92 7.81 -2.67
N GLY A 234 9.61 6.78 -3.47
CA GLY A 234 10.63 5.99 -4.15
C GLY A 234 11.51 6.82 -5.08
N ASP A 235 10.88 7.66 -5.92
CA ASP A 235 11.60 8.56 -6.84
C ASP A 235 12.44 9.60 -6.08
N LEU A 236 11.86 10.24 -5.05
CA LEU A 236 12.53 11.26 -4.24
C LEU A 236 13.67 10.68 -3.41
N TYR A 237 13.49 9.47 -2.86
CA TYR A 237 14.53 8.76 -2.11
C TYR A 237 15.70 8.38 -3.01
N SER A 238 15.42 7.76 -4.17
CA SER A 238 16.45 7.40 -5.14
C SER A 238 17.26 8.64 -5.56
N ALA A 239 16.57 9.72 -5.94
CA ALA A 239 17.22 10.96 -6.38
C ALA A 239 17.99 11.67 -5.26
N ALA A 240 17.44 11.71 -4.04
CA ALA A 240 18.08 12.38 -2.91
C ALA A 240 19.33 11.63 -2.41
N GLN A 241 19.29 10.30 -2.38
CA GLN A 241 20.46 9.49 -2.02
C GLN A 241 21.54 9.53 -3.10
N GLU A 242 21.16 9.62 -4.37
CA GLU A 242 22.12 9.83 -5.48
C GLU A 242 22.83 11.18 -5.33
N ALA A 243 22.08 12.25 -5.06
CA ALA A 243 22.66 13.58 -4.81
C ALA A 243 23.57 13.59 -3.56
N ARG A 244 23.19 12.86 -2.50
CA ARG A 244 24.01 12.69 -1.29
C ARG A 244 25.30 11.96 -1.59
N ALA A 245 25.27 10.84 -2.32
CA ALA A 245 26.45 10.08 -2.70
C ALA A 245 27.44 10.94 -3.51
N GLN A 246 26.94 11.70 -4.49
CA GLN A 246 27.76 12.62 -5.28
C GLN A 246 28.36 13.74 -4.42
N SER A 247 27.63 14.23 -3.41
CA SER A 247 28.10 15.29 -2.52
C SER A 247 29.28 14.88 -1.63
N VAL A 248 29.44 13.58 -1.37
CA VAL A 248 30.55 13.00 -0.61
C VAL A 248 31.64 12.37 -1.51
N GLY A 249 31.54 12.56 -2.83
CA GLY A 249 32.54 12.12 -3.80
C GLY A 249 32.43 10.65 -4.22
N CYS A 250 31.30 9.99 -3.93
CA CYS A 250 30.97 8.67 -4.47
C CYS A 250 30.27 8.79 -5.85
N SER A 251 30.39 7.76 -6.69
CA SER A 251 29.85 7.77 -8.05
C SER A 251 28.32 7.64 -8.12
N ASP A 252 27.74 6.87 -7.22
CA ASP A 252 26.33 6.46 -7.23
C ASP A 252 25.87 6.04 -5.83
N ALA A 253 24.55 6.10 -5.59
CA ALA A 253 23.96 5.75 -4.30
C ALA A 253 24.18 4.30 -3.90
N LEU A 254 24.18 3.36 -4.86
CA LEU A 254 24.41 1.93 -4.58
C LEU A 254 25.82 1.70 -4.05
N THR A 255 26.83 2.38 -4.61
CA THR A 255 28.20 2.34 -4.08
C THR A 255 28.26 2.88 -2.65
N TYR A 256 27.59 4.00 -2.36
CA TYR A 256 27.66 4.64 -1.04
C TYR A 256 26.87 3.87 0.04
N LEU A 257 25.66 3.41 -0.25
CA LEU A 257 24.78 2.73 0.70
C LEU A 257 25.03 1.22 0.79
N GLY A 258 25.65 0.60 -0.21
CA GLY A 258 25.80 -0.85 -0.29
C GLY A 258 24.53 -1.59 -0.75
N GLU A 259 23.37 -0.93 -0.70
CA GLU A 259 22.09 -1.46 -1.18
C GLU A 259 21.42 -0.51 -2.20
N PRO A 260 20.56 -1.02 -3.10
CA PRO A 260 19.85 -0.17 -4.04
C PRO A 260 18.94 0.81 -3.31
N ALA A 261 19.09 2.11 -3.59
CA ALA A 261 18.30 3.19 -3.00
C ALA A 261 16.86 3.23 -3.56
N VAL A 262 16.11 2.13 -3.48
CA VAL A 262 14.78 1.98 -4.09
C VAL A 262 13.73 1.62 -3.05
N VAL A 263 12.57 2.26 -3.14
CA VAL A 263 11.39 1.92 -2.32
C VAL A 263 10.23 1.66 -3.25
N SER A 264 9.71 0.42 -3.20
CA SER A 264 8.57 0.03 -4.02
C SER A 264 7.24 0.27 -3.29
N VAL A 265 6.17 0.45 -4.06
CA VAL A 265 4.80 0.51 -3.53
C VAL A 265 4.44 -0.77 -2.76
N GLY A 266 4.91 -1.93 -3.23
CA GLY A 266 4.67 -3.21 -2.56
C GLY A 266 5.30 -3.28 -1.17
N THR A 267 6.54 -2.81 -1.04
CA THR A 267 7.24 -2.69 0.25
C THR A 267 6.50 -1.76 1.20
N LEU A 268 5.94 -0.66 0.70
CA LEU A 268 5.14 0.26 1.51
C LEU A 268 3.77 -0.31 1.89
N PHE A 269 3.16 -1.16 1.05
CA PHE A 269 1.98 -1.92 1.44
C PHE A 269 2.29 -2.89 2.59
N GLN A 270 3.42 -3.60 2.54
CA GLN A 270 3.89 -4.43 3.65
C GLN A 270 4.07 -3.57 4.92
N ALA A 271 4.71 -2.42 4.79
CA ALA A 271 4.99 -1.50 5.89
C ALA A 271 3.73 -0.89 6.53
N ALA A 272 2.71 -0.59 5.72
CA ALA A 272 1.45 0.01 6.17
C ALA A 272 0.49 -0.98 6.85
N MET A 273 0.63 -2.29 6.58
CA MET A 273 -0.32 -3.31 7.01
C MET A 273 -0.46 -3.37 8.54
N LEU A 274 0.65 -3.45 9.27
CA LEU A 274 0.62 -3.57 10.73
C LEU A 274 0.13 -2.27 11.41
N PRO A 275 0.63 -1.06 11.04
CA PRO A 275 0.06 0.21 11.51
C PRO A 275 -1.44 0.36 11.24
N GLY A 276 -1.91 -0.02 10.06
CA GLY A 276 -3.34 0.04 9.71
C GLY A 276 -4.21 -0.86 10.58
N ILE A 277 -3.78 -2.11 10.79
CA ILE A 277 -4.46 -3.07 11.69
C ILE A 277 -4.40 -2.58 13.13
N MET A 278 -3.26 -2.04 13.57
CA MET A 278 -3.09 -1.47 14.91
C MET A 278 -4.08 -0.35 15.17
N LEU A 279 -4.22 0.61 14.24
CA LEU A 279 -5.16 1.72 14.39
C LEU A 279 -6.62 1.25 14.39
N ALA A 280 -6.99 0.33 13.50
CA ALA A 280 -8.33 -0.27 13.49
C ALA A 280 -8.63 -1.00 14.82
N PHE A 281 -7.65 -1.73 15.37
CA PHE A 281 -7.77 -2.38 16.66
C PHE A 281 -7.93 -1.37 17.79
N LEU A 282 -7.12 -0.31 17.85
CA LEU A 282 -7.23 0.73 18.87
C LEU A 282 -8.58 1.44 18.83
N TYR A 283 -9.13 1.69 17.64
CA TYR A 283 -10.46 2.26 17.46
C TYR A 283 -11.57 1.34 17.97
N ALA A 284 -11.51 0.05 17.63
CA ALA A 284 -12.47 -0.94 18.11
C ALA A 284 -12.36 -1.14 19.63
N ALA A 285 -11.14 -1.20 20.16
CA ALA A 285 -10.86 -1.32 21.59
C ALA A 285 -11.38 -0.12 22.37
N TYR A 286 -11.20 1.10 21.86
CA TYR A 286 -11.78 2.30 22.46
C TYR A 286 -13.31 2.26 22.44
N ALA A 287 -13.92 1.94 21.30
CA ALA A 287 -15.39 1.86 21.21
C ALA A 287 -15.97 0.83 22.18
N PHE A 288 -15.31 -0.34 22.31
CA PHE A 288 -15.70 -1.40 23.22
C PHE A 288 -15.51 -1.01 24.70
N THR A 289 -14.34 -0.48 25.08
CA THR A 289 -14.06 -0.06 26.46
C THR A 289 -14.95 1.11 26.87
N TYR A 290 -15.18 2.09 26.00
CA TYR A 290 -16.11 3.19 26.23
C TYR A 290 -17.53 2.68 26.52
N ALA A 291 -18.00 1.69 25.74
CA ALA A 291 -19.32 1.09 25.92
C ALA A 291 -19.42 0.26 27.20
N MET A 292 -18.35 -0.43 27.60
CA MET A 292 -18.29 -1.18 28.86
C MET A 292 -18.40 -0.25 30.07
N PHE A 293 -17.75 0.92 30.05
CA PHE A 293 -17.86 1.92 31.12
C PHE A 293 -19.13 2.78 31.02
N ASN A 294 -19.73 2.91 29.83
CA ASN A 294 -20.96 3.70 29.61
C ASN A 294 -22.05 2.89 28.86
N PRO A 295 -22.65 1.85 29.48
CA PRO A 295 -23.62 0.99 28.81
C PRO A 295 -24.85 1.73 28.27
N HIS A 296 -25.27 2.82 28.94
CA HIS A 296 -26.40 3.64 28.50
C HIS A 296 -26.16 4.41 27.20
N LYS A 297 -24.90 4.67 26.84
CA LYS A 297 -24.53 5.43 25.63
C LYS A 297 -24.29 4.54 24.41
N ALA A 298 -24.15 3.23 24.62
CA ALA A 298 -23.87 2.23 23.58
C ALA A 298 -24.45 0.86 23.97
N PRO A 299 -25.79 0.73 24.04
CA PRO A 299 -26.43 -0.47 24.51
C PRO A 299 -26.23 -1.66 23.54
N PRO A 300 -26.26 -2.90 24.05
CA PRO A 300 -26.22 -4.08 23.19
C PRO A 300 -27.48 -4.17 22.32
N VAL A 301 -27.30 -4.59 21.08
CA VAL A 301 -28.37 -4.71 20.08
C VAL A 301 -28.61 -6.18 19.75
N HIS A 302 -29.82 -6.66 20.03
CA HIS A 302 -30.28 -7.97 19.60
C HIS A 302 -31.01 -7.82 18.26
N LEU A 303 -30.31 -8.10 17.16
CA LEU A 303 -30.93 -8.26 15.86
C LEU A 303 -31.55 -9.67 15.77
N GLU A 304 -32.74 -9.81 15.18
CA GLU A 304 -33.40 -11.11 15.04
C GLU A 304 -32.47 -12.15 14.40
N HIS A 305 -32.26 -13.27 15.11
CA HIS A 305 -31.45 -14.38 14.61
C HIS A 305 -32.19 -15.09 13.48
N THR A 306 -31.62 -15.13 12.28
CA THR A 306 -32.00 -16.10 11.25
C THR A 306 -31.67 -17.50 11.78
N SER A 307 -32.70 -18.35 11.81
CA SER A 307 -32.73 -19.70 12.37
C SER A 307 -31.64 -20.61 11.77
N HIS A 308 -30.48 -20.68 12.44
CA HIS A 308 -29.45 -21.67 12.16
C HIS A 308 -28.91 -22.29 13.46
N ASP A 309 -28.54 -23.57 13.37
CA ASP A 309 -28.17 -24.46 14.48
C ASP A 309 -27.23 -23.78 15.49
N VAL A 310 -27.58 -23.86 16.78
CA VAL A 310 -26.76 -23.31 17.87
C VAL A 310 -25.45 -24.09 17.93
N ILE A 311 -24.32 -23.44 17.62
CA ILE A 311 -22.99 -24.02 17.73
C ILE A 311 -22.61 -24.10 19.22
N PRO A 312 -22.35 -25.29 19.79
CA PRO A 312 -21.89 -25.39 21.17
C PRO A 312 -20.54 -24.68 21.35
N ARG A 313 -20.33 -23.97 22.46
CA ARG A 313 -19.06 -23.25 22.74
C ARG A 313 -17.82 -24.13 22.56
N ARG A 314 -17.88 -25.39 22.99
CA ARG A 314 -16.79 -26.36 22.85
C ARG A 314 -16.43 -26.62 21.38
N ASP A 315 -17.44 -26.85 20.55
CA ASP A 315 -17.24 -27.15 19.14
C ASP A 315 -16.80 -25.90 18.38
N GLY A 316 -17.29 -24.72 18.79
CA GLY A 316 -16.81 -23.44 18.28
C GLY A 316 -15.31 -23.22 18.56
N LEU A 317 -14.89 -23.37 19.82
CA LEU A 317 -13.47 -23.28 20.22
C LEU A 317 -12.59 -24.32 19.50
N LEU A 318 -13.09 -25.54 19.35
CA LEU A 318 -12.33 -26.61 18.72
C LEU A 318 -12.11 -26.35 17.22
N TRP A 319 -13.18 -26.07 16.46
CA TRP A 319 -13.10 -26.00 15.00
C TRP A 319 -12.70 -24.63 14.45
N PHE A 320 -12.99 -23.53 15.15
CA PHE A 320 -12.63 -22.17 14.70
C PHE A 320 -11.30 -21.67 15.28
N LEU A 321 -10.78 -22.27 16.36
CA LEU A 321 -9.52 -21.83 16.99
C LEU A 321 -8.50 -22.97 17.11
N ALA A 322 -8.81 -24.03 17.86
CA ALA A 322 -7.82 -25.05 18.20
C ALA A 322 -7.29 -25.80 16.95
N VAL A 323 -8.17 -26.27 16.07
CA VAL A 323 -7.78 -26.98 14.85
C VAL A 323 -7.01 -26.06 13.89
N PRO A 324 -7.43 -24.82 13.60
CA PRO A 324 -6.63 -23.89 12.82
C PRO A 324 -5.23 -23.62 13.39
N VAL A 325 -5.12 -23.39 14.70
CA VAL A 325 -3.84 -23.19 15.37
C VAL A 325 -2.95 -24.43 15.26
N LEU A 326 -3.52 -25.64 15.38
CA LEU A 326 -2.78 -26.89 15.21
C LEU A 326 -2.29 -27.10 13.78
N ILE A 327 -3.11 -26.78 12.77
CA ILE A 327 -2.71 -26.88 11.36
C ILE A 327 -1.57 -25.91 11.06
N ILE A 328 -1.71 -24.64 11.45
CA ILE A 328 -0.69 -23.61 11.22
C ILE A 328 0.59 -23.94 12.01
N GLY A 329 0.45 -24.32 13.28
CA GLY A 329 1.58 -24.76 14.11
C GLY A 329 2.30 -25.98 13.53
N GLY A 330 1.56 -26.92 12.93
CA GLY A 330 2.14 -28.07 12.23
C GLY A 330 2.96 -27.68 11.01
N VAL A 331 2.50 -26.70 10.21
CA VAL A 331 3.28 -26.18 9.06
C VAL A 331 4.55 -25.49 9.53
N ILE A 332 4.45 -24.63 10.55
CA ILE A 332 5.62 -23.92 11.11
C ILE A 332 6.62 -24.92 11.68
N MET A 333 6.16 -25.94 12.41
CA MET A 333 7.00 -26.98 12.96
C MET A 333 7.69 -27.78 11.85
N ALA A 334 6.97 -28.16 10.80
CA ALA A 334 7.55 -28.88 9.66
C ALA A 334 8.64 -28.07 8.94
N ALA A 335 8.46 -26.74 8.83
CA ALA A 335 9.49 -25.84 8.30
C ALA A 335 10.71 -25.77 9.24
N GLN A 336 10.50 -25.61 10.55
CA GLN A 336 11.58 -25.50 11.54
C GLN A 336 12.38 -26.79 11.71
N THR A 337 11.75 -27.96 11.56
CA THR A 337 12.45 -29.26 11.65
C THR A 337 13.14 -29.67 10.33
N GLY A 338 13.09 -28.83 9.29
CA GLY A 338 13.62 -29.16 7.96
C GLY A 338 12.85 -30.25 7.23
N LEU A 339 11.62 -30.57 7.68
CA LEU A 339 10.76 -31.58 7.03
C LEU A 339 10.18 -31.01 5.73
N SER A 340 9.88 -29.71 5.71
CA SER A 340 9.44 -28.99 4.51
C SER A 340 10.44 -27.94 4.05
N GLY A 341 10.64 -27.84 2.74
CA GLY A 341 11.45 -26.79 2.14
C GLY A 341 11.27 -26.75 0.62
N SER A 342 12.14 -26.02 -0.09
CA SER A 342 12.15 -26.02 -1.54
C SER A 342 12.62 -27.38 -2.06
N GLN A 343 11.80 -28.03 -2.91
CA GLN A 343 12.16 -29.26 -3.62
C GLN A 343 12.68 -28.98 -5.04
N SER A 344 12.96 -27.72 -5.36
CA SER A 344 13.50 -27.36 -6.67
C SER A 344 14.88 -28.00 -6.88
N ILE A 345 15.01 -28.79 -7.95
CA ILE A 345 16.29 -29.31 -8.44
C ILE A 345 16.89 -28.44 -9.54
N HIS A 346 16.26 -27.30 -9.86
CA HIS A 346 16.77 -26.40 -10.87
C HIS A 346 18.07 -25.76 -10.40
N VAL A 347 19.17 -26.23 -10.97
CA VAL A 347 20.49 -25.60 -10.87
C VAL A 347 20.58 -24.55 -11.97
N ASN A 348 20.86 -23.30 -11.61
CA ASN A 348 21.08 -22.22 -12.58
C ASN A 348 22.13 -22.65 -13.62
N GLN A 349 21.88 -22.39 -14.91
CA GLN A 349 22.83 -22.73 -15.99
C GLN A 349 24.15 -21.97 -15.89
N PHE A 350 24.12 -20.84 -15.20
CA PHE A 350 25.29 -20.08 -14.89
C PHE A 350 25.68 -20.30 -13.43
N THR A 351 26.99 -20.27 -13.17
CA THR A 351 27.50 -20.11 -11.81
C THR A 351 26.91 -18.82 -11.23
N ASP A 352 26.53 -18.85 -9.95
CA ASP A 352 26.13 -17.62 -9.28
C ASP A 352 27.29 -16.62 -9.43
N SER A 353 26.96 -15.36 -9.75
CA SER A 353 27.98 -14.31 -9.86
C SER A 353 28.87 -14.41 -8.62
N GLY A 354 30.20 -14.47 -8.83
CA GLY A 354 31.13 -14.64 -7.73
C GLY A 354 30.81 -13.69 -6.58
N ALA A 355 31.04 -14.14 -5.34
CA ALA A 355 30.78 -13.35 -4.14
C ALA A 355 31.25 -11.92 -4.38
N THR A 356 30.33 -10.97 -4.27
CA THR A 356 30.66 -9.55 -4.22
C THR A 356 30.91 -9.22 -2.77
N ALA A 357 31.93 -8.43 -2.49
CA ALA A 357 32.11 -7.88 -1.16
C ALA A 357 30.83 -7.13 -0.75
N SER A 358 30.53 -7.18 0.55
CA SER A 358 29.37 -6.50 1.15
C SER A 358 29.32 -5.01 0.84
N LEU A 359 30.49 -4.37 0.63
CA LEU A 359 30.65 -3.01 0.14
C LEU A 359 31.61 -2.98 -1.06
N ARG A 360 31.44 -2.02 -1.97
CA ARG A 360 32.39 -1.78 -3.06
C ARG A 360 33.64 -1.11 -2.50
N THR A 361 34.79 -1.77 -2.62
CA THR A 361 36.07 -1.27 -2.08
C THR A 361 36.93 -0.52 -3.11
N ASN A 362 36.63 -0.65 -4.41
CA ASN A 362 37.30 0.12 -5.46
C ASN A 362 36.62 1.47 -5.67
N VAL A 363 36.95 2.44 -4.82
CA VAL A 363 36.37 3.78 -4.80
C VAL A 363 37.48 4.85 -4.67
N SER A 364 37.13 6.13 -4.86
CA SER A 364 38.02 7.25 -4.57
C SER A 364 38.32 7.34 -3.07
N GLU A 365 39.48 7.90 -2.68
CA GLU A 365 39.85 8.11 -1.27
C GLU A 365 38.80 8.92 -0.49
N THR A 366 38.14 9.88 -1.15
CA THR A 366 37.06 10.67 -0.54
C THR A 366 35.81 9.83 -0.28
N CYS A 367 35.45 8.96 -1.21
CA CYS A 367 34.30 8.07 -1.06
C CYS A 367 34.58 6.96 -0.03
N GLU A 368 35.81 6.45 0.03
CA GLU A 368 36.25 5.52 1.07
C GLU A 368 36.05 6.12 2.47
N ALA A 369 36.56 7.33 2.71
CA ALA A 369 36.39 8.01 4.00
C ALA A 369 34.90 8.18 4.36
N ALA A 370 34.06 8.56 3.38
CA ALA A 370 32.62 8.74 3.59
C ALA A 370 31.87 7.42 3.87
N MET A 371 32.27 6.32 3.23
CA MET A 371 31.69 5.00 3.48
C MET A 371 32.13 4.42 4.82
N ILE A 372 33.38 4.64 5.23
CA ILE A 372 33.87 4.28 6.57
C ILE A 372 33.09 5.04 7.63
N GLU A 373 32.82 6.34 7.43
CA GLU A 373 32.00 7.13 8.34
C GLU A 373 30.55 6.60 8.44
N LEU A 374 29.97 6.14 7.33
CA LEU A 374 28.59 5.65 7.29
C LEU A 374 28.42 4.24 7.89
N HIS A 375 29.28 3.30 7.50
CA HIS A 375 29.14 1.87 7.82
C HIS A 375 30.02 1.41 8.99
N GLY A 376 31.00 2.23 9.36
CA GLY A 376 31.99 1.93 10.40
C GLY A 376 33.21 1.17 9.89
N ASP A 377 34.32 1.31 10.62
CA ASP A 377 35.61 0.69 10.29
C ASP A 377 35.53 -0.85 10.17
N GLU A 378 34.72 -1.48 11.00
CA GLU A 378 34.60 -2.95 11.04
C GLU A 378 33.91 -3.50 9.79
N ALA A 379 32.86 -2.84 9.31
CA ALA A 379 32.16 -3.22 8.08
C ALA A 379 33.06 -3.00 6.86
N TRP A 380 33.79 -1.89 6.81
CA TRP A 380 34.77 -1.63 5.76
C TRP A 380 35.90 -2.67 5.73
N ALA A 381 36.51 -2.97 6.89
CA ALA A 381 37.56 -3.97 7.00
C ALA A 381 37.07 -5.36 6.58
N THR A 382 35.82 -5.69 6.91
CA THR A 382 35.17 -6.95 6.48
C THR A 382 35.01 -6.97 4.97
N ALA A 383 34.49 -5.91 4.35
CA ALA A 383 34.35 -5.81 2.90
C ALA A 383 35.71 -5.87 2.16
N VAL A 384 36.77 -5.25 2.72
CA VAL A 384 38.13 -5.34 2.18
C VAL A 384 38.68 -6.76 2.30
N ALA A 385 38.46 -7.45 3.43
CA ALA A 385 38.87 -8.84 3.60
C ALA A 385 38.09 -9.78 2.67
N GLU A 386 36.80 -9.55 2.48
CA GLU A 386 35.96 -10.25 1.50
C GLU A 386 36.50 -10.03 0.08
N GLN A 387 36.73 -8.77 -0.31
CA GLN A 387 37.29 -8.44 -1.62
C GLN A 387 38.66 -9.08 -1.83
N ALA A 388 39.55 -9.04 -0.84
CA ALA A 388 40.86 -9.67 -0.92
C ALA A 388 40.76 -11.20 -1.02
N ALA A 389 39.79 -11.82 -0.33
CA ALA A 389 39.51 -13.25 -0.46
C ALA A 389 38.94 -13.59 -1.86
N ILE A 390 38.07 -12.73 -2.39
CA ILE A 390 37.51 -12.84 -3.75
C ILE A 390 38.65 -12.74 -4.78
N GLU A 391 39.52 -11.74 -4.66
CA GLU A 391 40.70 -11.55 -5.52
C GLU A 391 41.70 -12.71 -5.43
N ALA A 392 42.00 -13.17 -4.21
CA ALA A 392 42.85 -14.35 -3.98
C ALA A 392 42.26 -15.63 -4.57
N SER A 393 40.93 -15.71 -4.72
CA SER A 393 40.22 -16.81 -5.38
C SER A 393 40.12 -16.67 -6.91
N GLY A 394 40.71 -15.62 -7.49
CA GLY A 394 40.70 -15.33 -8.93
C GLY A 394 39.81 -14.16 -9.36
N GLY A 395 39.40 -13.29 -8.43
CA GLY A 395 38.49 -12.16 -8.66
C GLY A 395 37.02 -12.54 -8.62
N ALA A 396 36.12 -11.57 -8.81
CA ALA A 396 34.70 -11.83 -8.99
C ALA A 396 34.55 -12.71 -10.23
N LYS A 397 34.37 -14.02 -10.01
CA LYS A 397 34.20 -14.99 -11.10
C LYS A 397 33.00 -14.52 -11.91
N LEU A 398 33.25 -14.15 -13.17
CA LEU A 398 32.18 -13.93 -14.14
C LEU A 398 31.29 -15.16 -14.08
N SER A 399 29.97 -14.96 -14.11
CA SER A 399 28.99 -16.04 -14.17
C SER A 399 29.28 -16.83 -15.45
N VAL A 400 30.08 -17.89 -15.32
CA VAL A 400 30.43 -18.79 -16.42
C VAL A 400 29.30 -19.80 -16.53
N GLU A 401 28.93 -20.12 -17.77
CA GLU A 401 28.04 -21.23 -18.07
C GLU A 401 28.62 -22.51 -17.45
N ARG A 402 27.88 -23.12 -16.52
CA ARG A 402 28.28 -24.35 -15.84
C ARG A 402 28.42 -25.44 -16.90
N THR A 403 29.49 -26.22 -16.81
CA THR A 403 29.64 -27.38 -17.69
C THR A 403 28.54 -28.41 -17.41
N ALA A 404 28.21 -29.25 -18.39
CA ALA A 404 27.17 -30.27 -18.23
C ALA A 404 27.44 -31.21 -17.02
N GLU A 405 28.71 -31.47 -16.71
CA GLU A 405 29.14 -32.29 -15.56
C GLU A 405 28.96 -31.57 -14.21
N GLU A 406 29.17 -30.25 -14.15
CA GLU A 406 28.93 -29.44 -12.94
C GLU A 406 27.43 -29.30 -12.64
N ILE A 407 26.62 -29.11 -13.67
CA ILE A 407 25.16 -29.10 -13.53
C ILE A 407 24.69 -30.46 -13.00
N GLU A 408 25.23 -31.56 -13.54
CA GLU A 408 24.86 -32.91 -13.12
C GLU A 408 25.27 -33.19 -11.66
N THR A 409 26.46 -32.77 -11.24
CA THR A 409 26.92 -32.96 -9.85
C THR A 409 26.12 -32.16 -8.84
N LEU A 410 25.87 -30.87 -9.11
CA LEU A 410 25.02 -30.01 -8.26
C LEU A 410 23.56 -30.49 -8.24
N THR A 411 23.05 -30.99 -9.37
CA THR A 411 21.70 -31.58 -9.42
C THR A 411 21.64 -32.83 -8.55
N ARG A 412 22.66 -33.70 -8.58
CA ARG A 412 22.73 -34.88 -7.70
C ARG A 412 22.84 -34.51 -6.22
N GLU A 413 23.52 -33.42 -5.89
CA GLU A 413 23.60 -32.91 -4.53
C GLU A 413 22.26 -32.33 -4.05
N ALA A 414 21.62 -31.50 -4.86
CA ALA A 414 20.29 -30.95 -4.61
C ALA A 414 19.23 -32.06 -4.43
N VAL A 415 19.32 -33.14 -5.21
CA VAL A 415 18.43 -34.31 -5.06
C VAL A 415 18.64 -35.03 -3.72
N LYS A 416 19.88 -35.06 -3.18
CA LYS A 416 20.18 -35.72 -1.91
C LYS A 416 19.75 -34.89 -0.70
N THR A 417 19.85 -33.57 -0.79
CA THR A 417 19.52 -32.63 0.30
C THR A 417 18.07 -32.14 0.24
N ALA A 418 17.33 -32.50 -0.81
CA ALA A 418 15.95 -32.11 -0.98
C ALA A 418 15.07 -32.52 0.22
N PRO A 419 14.29 -31.59 0.78
CA PRO A 419 13.36 -31.88 1.86
C PRO A 419 12.24 -32.81 1.39
N LYS A 420 11.68 -33.57 2.33
CA LYS A 420 10.65 -34.59 2.03
C LYS A 420 9.31 -33.99 1.61
N LEU A 421 9.00 -32.77 2.06
CA LEU A 421 7.78 -32.06 1.70
C LEU A 421 8.11 -30.74 1.00
N GLY A 422 7.40 -30.45 -0.09
CA GLY A 422 7.48 -29.15 -0.74
C GLY A 422 6.77 -28.06 0.06
N THR A 423 7.42 -26.92 0.32
CA THR A 423 6.80 -25.80 1.08
C THR A 423 5.48 -25.34 0.45
N GLY A 424 5.45 -25.18 -0.89
CA GLY A 424 4.25 -24.76 -1.61
C GLY A 424 3.09 -25.75 -1.45
N LEU A 425 3.37 -27.05 -1.58
CA LEU A 425 2.37 -28.10 -1.42
C LEU A 425 1.83 -28.13 0.02
N LEU A 426 2.72 -28.07 1.01
CA LEU A 426 2.36 -28.07 2.43
C LEU A 426 1.45 -26.89 2.79
N VAL A 427 1.77 -25.69 2.30
CA VAL A 427 0.94 -24.49 2.51
C VAL A 427 -0.44 -24.65 1.87
N ILE A 428 -0.53 -25.14 0.63
CA ILE A 428 -1.82 -25.37 -0.05
C ILE A 428 -2.63 -26.44 0.71
N MET A 429 -2.01 -27.53 1.14
CA MET A 429 -2.67 -28.59 1.91
C MET A 429 -3.17 -28.10 3.26
N ALA A 430 -2.40 -27.24 3.94
CA ALA A 430 -2.82 -26.60 5.17
C ALA A 430 -4.04 -25.68 4.96
N LEU A 431 -4.04 -24.87 3.91
CA LEU A 431 -5.19 -24.02 3.55
C LEU A 431 -6.45 -24.84 3.25
N LEU A 432 -6.33 -25.94 2.50
CA LEU A 432 -7.45 -26.84 2.23
C LEU A 432 -7.94 -27.53 3.51
N GLY A 433 -7.02 -27.96 4.39
CA GLY A 433 -7.34 -28.49 5.71
C GLY A 433 -8.10 -27.49 6.59
N LEU A 434 -7.70 -26.21 6.55
CA LEU A 434 -8.40 -25.12 7.25
C LEU A 434 -9.82 -24.95 6.72
N VAL A 435 -10.03 -24.96 5.40
CA VAL A 435 -11.38 -24.83 4.80
C VAL A 435 -12.27 -26.03 5.19
N LEU A 436 -11.73 -27.25 5.19
CA LEU A 436 -12.45 -28.44 5.64
C LEU A 436 -12.83 -28.36 7.12
N SER A 437 -11.91 -27.87 7.97
CA SER A 437 -12.14 -27.62 9.40
C SER A 437 -13.25 -26.58 9.63
N LEU A 438 -13.19 -25.45 8.92
CA LEU A 438 -14.22 -24.41 9.00
C LEU A 438 -15.58 -24.92 8.51
N GLY A 439 -15.59 -25.69 7.41
CA GLY A 439 -16.80 -26.33 6.90
C GLY A 439 -17.43 -27.32 7.89
N ARG A 440 -16.61 -27.96 8.74
CA ARG A 440 -17.07 -28.78 9.86
C ARG A 440 -17.59 -27.94 11.02
N GLY A 441 -16.88 -26.86 11.38
CA GLY A 441 -17.22 -25.96 12.49
C GLY A 441 -18.54 -25.22 12.29
N VAL A 442 -18.89 -24.89 11.03
CA VAL A 442 -20.16 -24.25 10.68
C VAL A 442 -21.36 -25.20 10.78
N ALA A 443 -21.14 -26.50 10.55
CA ALA A 443 -22.20 -27.52 10.60
C ALA A 443 -21.77 -28.71 11.49
N PRO A 444 -21.62 -28.50 12.82
CA PRO A 444 -21.12 -29.50 13.75
C PRO A 444 -22.08 -30.71 13.90
N MET A 445 -23.35 -30.55 13.55
CA MET A 445 -24.34 -31.64 13.56
C MET A 445 -24.55 -32.32 12.19
N GLY A 446 -23.91 -31.83 11.13
CA GLY A 446 -24.00 -32.44 9.79
C GLY A 446 -23.20 -33.75 9.66
N ASP A 447 -23.53 -34.56 8.65
CA ASP A 447 -22.81 -35.81 8.35
C ASP A 447 -21.31 -35.56 8.07
N PRO A 448 -20.39 -36.06 8.92
CA PRO A 448 -18.97 -35.77 8.80
C PRO A 448 -18.30 -36.55 7.67
N LYS A 449 -18.90 -37.63 7.15
CA LYS A 449 -18.24 -38.59 6.24
C LYS A 449 -17.61 -37.91 5.03
N LYS A 450 -18.33 -36.97 4.42
CA LYS A 450 -17.87 -36.28 3.20
C LYS A 450 -16.68 -35.35 3.48
N LEU A 451 -16.69 -34.67 4.63
CA LEU A 451 -15.57 -33.81 5.05
C LEU A 451 -14.36 -34.66 5.44
N LEU A 452 -14.59 -35.81 6.10
CA LEU A 452 -13.54 -36.75 6.49
C LEU A 452 -12.82 -37.33 5.25
N VAL A 453 -13.55 -37.63 4.17
CA VAL A 453 -12.94 -38.03 2.88
C VAL A 453 -11.99 -36.94 2.36
N GLY A 454 -12.35 -35.66 2.50
CA GLY A 454 -11.47 -34.55 2.17
C GLY A 454 -10.21 -34.49 3.03
N VAL A 455 -10.36 -34.67 4.36
CA VAL A 455 -9.22 -34.68 5.31
C VAL A 455 -8.28 -35.85 5.02
N LEU A 456 -8.83 -37.04 4.75
CA LEU A 456 -8.06 -38.21 4.34
C LEU A 456 -7.35 -37.96 3.01
N GLY A 457 -7.96 -37.20 2.09
CA GLY A 457 -7.31 -36.75 0.88
C GLY A 457 -6.12 -35.82 1.15
N VAL A 458 -6.25 -34.82 2.04
CA VAL A 458 -5.14 -33.93 2.44
C VAL A 458 -3.99 -34.71 3.06
N LEU A 459 -4.30 -35.61 4.01
CA LEU A 459 -3.28 -36.48 4.61
C LEU A 459 -2.67 -37.42 3.57
N GLY A 460 -3.47 -37.93 2.64
CA GLY A 460 -3.02 -38.76 1.53
C GLY A 460 -2.02 -38.04 0.62
N VAL A 461 -2.26 -36.77 0.27
CA VAL A 461 -1.29 -35.97 -0.49
C VAL A 461 0.02 -35.83 0.29
N LEU A 462 -0.03 -35.45 1.56
CA LEU A 462 1.18 -35.25 2.38
C LEU A 462 1.98 -36.56 2.57
N ILE A 463 1.29 -37.69 2.74
CA ILE A 463 1.93 -39.01 2.87
C ILE A 463 2.53 -39.45 1.53
N ILE A 464 1.82 -39.25 0.43
CA ILE A 464 2.32 -39.62 -0.91
C ILE A 464 3.53 -38.77 -1.29
N ASP A 465 3.47 -37.46 -1.02
CA ASP A 465 4.60 -36.54 -1.25
C ASP A 465 5.82 -36.99 -0.43
N ALA A 466 5.65 -37.23 0.87
CA ALA A 466 6.76 -37.58 1.77
C ALA A 466 7.39 -38.97 1.50
N LEU A 467 6.67 -39.91 0.88
CA LEU A 467 7.11 -41.30 0.73
C LEU A 467 7.39 -41.72 -0.71
N PHE A 468 6.68 -41.16 -1.68
CA PHE A 468 6.67 -41.67 -3.06
C PHE A 468 7.07 -40.64 -4.11
N VAL A 469 6.96 -39.34 -3.82
CA VAL A 469 7.33 -38.29 -4.78
C VAL A 469 8.75 -37.82 -4.49
N GLY A 470 9.64 -38.19 -5.40
CA GLY A 470 11.04 -37.77 -5.36
C GLY A 470 11.29 -36.53 -6.22
N PRO A 471 12.38 -35.78 -5.98
CA PRO A 471 12.71 -34.56 -6.73
C PRO A 471 12.94 -34.78 -8.24
N LEU A 472 13.19 -36.02 -8.66
CA LEU A 472 13.43 -36.41 -10.05
C LEU A 472 12.17 -36.90 -10.78
N MET A 473 11.02 -37.00 -10.10
CA MET A 473 9.76 -37.38 -10.75
C MET A 473 9.24 -36.23 -11.61
N SER A 474 8.73 -36.53 -12.80
CA SER A 474 8.11 -35.52 -13.64
C SER A 474 6.85 -34.94 -12.96
N HIS A 475 6.47 -33.72 -13.31
CA HIS A 475 5.27 -33.09 -12.76
C HIS A 475 4.01 -33.88 -13.14
N GLY A 476 3.98 -34.47 -14.34
CA GLY A 476 2.88 -35.34 -14.78
C GLY A 476 2.78 -36.66 -14.00
N THR A 477 3.90 -37.32 -13.69
CA THR A 477 3.88 -38.55 -12.89
C THR A 477 3.47 -38.28 -11.44
N SER A 478 3.97 -37.20 -10.85
CA SER A 478 3.55 -36.72 -9.52
C SER A 478 2.05 -36.37 -9.49
N PHE A 479 1.54 -35.70 -10.54
CA PHE A 479 0.11 -35.38 -10.66
C PHE A 479 -0.78 -36.64 -10.68
N VAL A 480 -0.36 -37.70 -11.38
CA VAL A 480 -1.11 -38.96 -11.42
C VAL A 480 -1.15 -39.62 -10.05
N LEU A 481 -0.04 -39.60 -9.29
CA LEU A 481 0.01 -40.09 -7.92
C LEU A 481 -0.94 -39.32 -7.00
N TYR A 482 -1.09 -38.01 -7.22
CA TYR A 482 -2.02 -37.16 -6.46
C TYR A 482 -3.47 -37.19 -6.94
N ALA A 483 -3.78 -37.79 -8.09
CA ALA A 483 -5.11 -37.72 -8.68
C ALA A 483 -6.22 -38.24 -7.75
N ILE A 484 -5.99 -39.38 -7.08
CA ILE A 484 -6.96 -39.96 -6.14
C ILE A 484 -7.12 -39.10 -4.88
N PRO A 485 -6.04 -38.73 -4.15
CA PRO A 485 -6.12 -37.79 -3.04
C PRO A 485 -6.78 -36.46 -3.41
N PHE A 486 -6.45 -35.87 -4.56
CA PHE A 486 -7.07 -34.62 -5.03
C PHE A 486 -8.55 -34.78 -5.34
N ALA A 487 -8.98 -35.92 -5.90
CA ALA A 487 -10.41 -36.20 -6.08
C ALA A 487 -11.15 -36.31 -4.74
N ALA A 488 -10.54 -36.93 -3.73
CA ALA A 488 -11.08 -37.00 -2.37
C ALA A 488 -11.17 -35.61 -1.71
N ILE A 489 -10.12 -34.80 -1.85
CA ILE A 489 -10.11 -33.40 -1.42
C ILE A 489 -11.22 -32.62 -2.12
N ALA A 490 -11.34 -32.69 -3.43
CA ALA A 490 -12.37 -31.98 -4.20
C ALA A 490 -13.79 -32.36 -3.74
N TYR A 491 -14.03 -33.63 -3.46
CA TYR A 491 -15.29 -34.11 -2.91
C TYR A 491 -15.59 -33.53 -1.52
N GLY A 492 -14.60 -33.51 -0.62
CA GLY A 492 -14.73 -32.91 0.70
C GLY A 492 -14.91 -31.39 0.64
N MET A 493 -14.13 -30.71 -0.21
CA MET A 493 -14.19 -29.27 -0.44
C MET A 493 -15.54 -28.82 -0.99
N LYS A 494 -16.15 -29.61 -1.87
CA LYS A 494 -17.53 -29.36 -2.33
C LYS A 494 -18.51 -29.35 -1.16
N GLN A 495 -18.41 -30.29 -0.23
CA GLN A 495 -19.26 -30.31 0.96
C GLN A 495 -18.94 -29.14 1.91
N ALA A 496 -17.66 -28.83 2.12
CA ALA A 496 -17.25 -27.69 2.94
C ALA A 496 -17.80 -26.37 2.37
N ALA A 497 -17.70 -26.15 1.06
CA ALA A 497 -18.27 -24.99 0.39
C ALA A 497 -19.80 -24.89 0.56
N ILE A 498 -20.52 -26.01 0.49
CA ILE A 498 -21.97 -26.04 0.76
C ILE A 498 -22.25 -25.65 2.22
N ASN A 499 -21.50 -26.18 3.18
CA ASN A 499 -21.69 -25.84 4.60
C ASN A 499 -21.39 -24.35 4.85
N LEU A 500 -20.28 -23.84 4.34
CA LEU A 500 -19.87 -22.44 4.49
C LEU A 500 -20.88 -21.48 3.83
N SER A 501 -21.41 -21.81 2.65
CA SER A 501 -22.39 -20.97 1.94
C SER A 501 -23.75 -20.85 2.64
N LYS A 502 -24.09 -21.80 3.52
CA LYS A 502 -25.29 -21.70 4.37
C LYS A 502 -25.10 -20.69 5.51
N ASN A 503 -23.88 -20.47 5.95
CA ASN A 503 -23.60 -19.51 7.01
C ASN A 503 -23.46 -18.12 6.40
N GLU A 504 -24.26 -17.19 6.90
CA GLU A 504 -24.32 -15.83 6.38
C GLU A 504 -23.01 -15.08 6.53
N LEU A 505 -22.28 -15.30 7.63
CA LEU A 505 -20.97 -14.68 7.86
C LEU A 505 -19.99 -15.04 6.75
N PHE A 506 -19.85 -16.33 6.44
CA PHE A 506 -18.95 -16.79 5.40
C PHE A 506 -19.45 -16.40 4.01
N ARG A 507 -20.76 -16.44 3.77
CA ARG A 507 -21.34 -16.04 2.48
C ARG A 507 -21.11 -14.57 2.15
N VAL A 508 -21.14 -13.68 3.15
CA VAL A 508 -21.07 -12.23 2.95
C VAL A 508 -19.64 -11.68 3.07
N VAL A 509 -18.87 -12.16 4.06
CA VAL A 509 -17.54 -11.59 4.41
C VAL A 509 -16.41 -12.22 3.62
N PHE A 510 -16.50 -13.52 3.38
CA PHE A 510 -15.39 -14.27 2.81
C PHE A 510 -15.06 -13.88 1.36
N PRO A 511 -16.04 -13.64 0.46
CA PRO A 511 -15.70 -13.33 -0.93
C PRO A 511 -14.91 -12.01 -1.10
N PRO A 512 -15.29 -10.87 -0.48
CA PRO A 512 -14.47 -9.66 -0.50
C PRO A 512 -13.10 -9.85 0.17
N LEU A 513 -13.03 -10.60 1.27
CA LEU A 513 -11.77 -10.90 1.96
C LEU A 513 -10.82 -11.68 1.04
N VAL A 514 -11.30 -12.72 0.37
CA VAL A 514 -10.51 -13.52 -0.59
C VAL A 514 -10.01 -12.64 -1.72
N LEU A 515 -10.84 -11.71 -2.22
CA LEU A 515 -10.42 -10.77 -3.25
C LEU A 515 -9.29 -9.85 -2.76
N ILE A 516 -9.44 -9.25 -1.57
CA ILE A 516 -8.40 -8.39 -0.97
C ILE A 516 -7.11 -9.18 -0.74
N VAL A 517 -7.21 -10.40 -0.20
CA VAL A 517 -6.05 -11.28 0.03
C VAL A 517 -5.41 -11.73 -1.28
N ALA A 518 -6.18 -11.99 -2.34
CA ALA A 518 -5.63 -12.35 -3.64
C ALA A 518 -4.86 -11.18 -4.26
N VAL A 519 -5.44 -9.98 -4.20
CA VAL A 519 -4.82 -8.75 -4.70
C VAL A 519 -3.56 -8.44 -3.89
N LEU A 520 -3.68 -8.30 -2.57
CA LEU A 520 -2.54 -8.02 -1.69
C LEU A 520 -1.51 -9.13 -1.76
N GLY A 521 -1.90 -10.39 -1.67
CA GLY A 521 -0.99 -11.54 -1.76
C GLY A 521 -0.18 -11.54 -3.06
N SER A 522 -0.78 -11.16 -4.18
CA SER A 522 -0.04 -11.04 -5.45
C SER A 522 1.00 -9.91 -5.46
N ILE A 523 0.76 -8.82 -4.71
CA ILE A 523 1.69 -7.70 -4.57
C ILE A 523 2.76 -8.03 -3.53
N LEU A 524 2.35 -8.45 -2.33
CA LEU A 524 3.24 -8.73 -1.20
C LEU A 524 4.14 -9.94 -1.47
N GLY A 525 3.66 -10.92 -2.24
CA GLY A 525 4.43 -12.09 -2.66
C GLY A 525 5.30 -11.86 -3.91
N GLY A 526 5.40 -10.63 -4.40
CA GLY A 526 6.23 -10.30 -5.58
C GLY A 526 5.77 -10.94 -6.89
N VAL A 527 4.54 -11.48 -6.94
CA VAL A 527 4.02 -12.18 -8.11
C VAL A 527 3.66 -11.20 -9.22
N THR A 528 3.03 -10.08 -8.88
CA THR A 528 2.68 -9.03 -9.84
C THR A 528 2.86 -7.63 -9.25
N ASN A 529 3.10 -6.66 -10.13
CA ASN A 529 3.10 -5.24 -9.78
C ASN A 529 1.70 -4.76 -9.35
N PRO A 530 1.57 -3.60 -8.69
CA PRO A 530 0.27 -3.08 -8.25
C PRO A 530 -0.78 -2.95 -9.37
N THR A 531 -0.38 -2.67 -10.61
CA THR A 531 -1.30 -2.43 -11.73
C THR A 531 -2.02 -3.71 -12.21
N PRO A 532 -1.32 -4.82 -12.54
CA PRO A 532 -1.98 -6.10 -12.79
C PRO A 532 -2.82 -6.60 -11.60
N ALA A 533 -2.31 -6.44 -10.36
CA ALA A 533 -3.04 -6.81 -9.16
C ALA A 533 -4.35 -6.03 -9.00
N ALA A 534 -4.33 -4.71 -9.26
CA ALA A 534 -5.53 -3.87 -9.26
C ALA A 534 -6.52 -4.31 -10.36
N GLY A 535 -6.02 -4.70 -11.53
CA GLY A 535 -6.85 -5.26 -12.61
C GLY A 535 -7.56 -6.56 -12.20
N LEU A 536 -6.84 -7.48 -11.55
CA LEU A 536 -7.44 -8.69 -10.94
C LEU A 536 -8.50 -8.31 -9.91
N GLY A 537 -8.21 -7.31 -9.07
CA GLY A 537 -9.15 -6.77 -8.09
C GLY A 537 -10.44 -6.25 -8.72
N ALA A 538 -10.34 -5.38 -9.71
CA ALA A 538 -11.47 -4.82 -10.43
C ALA A 538 -12.30 -5.92 -11.14
N GLY A 539 -11.64 -6.84 -11.83
CA GLY A 539 -12.29 -7.99 -12.48
C GLY A 539 -13.02 -8.90 -11.48
N GLY A 540 -12.37 -9.20 -10.35
CA GLY A 540 -12.96 -9.98 -9.26
C GLY A 540 -14.15 -9.29 -8.61
N ALA A 541 -14.08 -7.97 -8.39
CA ALA A 541 -15.19 -7.19 -7.88
C ALA A 541 -16.40 -7.19 -8.84
N LEU A 542 -16.17 -7.09 -10.15
CA LEU A 542 -17.22 -7.20 -11.17
C LEU A 542 -17.89 -8.58 -11.12
N LEU A 543 -17.11 -9.66 -11.02
CA LEU A 543 -17.63 -11.02 -10.84
C LEU A 543 -18.45 -11.14 -9.54
N LEU A 544 -17.97 -10.64 -8.42
CA LEU A 544 -18.69 -10.67 -7.14
C LEU A 544 -20.00 -9.88 -7.20
N ALA A 545 -19.98 -8.68 -7.76
CA ALA A 545 -21.17 -7.85 -7.92
C ALA A 545 -22.21 -8.52 -8.83
N ALA A 546 -21.78 -9.10 -9.96
CA ALA A 546 -22.67 -9.82 -10.87
C ALA A 546 -23.22 -11.11 -10.25
N TYR A 547 -22.40 -11.87 -9.52
CA TYR A 547 -22.82 -13.06 -8.78
C TYR A 547 -23.96 -12.74 -7.82
N ARG A 548 -23.77 -11.71 -7.01
CA ARG A 548 -24.77 -11.26 -6.05
C ARG A 548 -26.04 -10.79 -6.74
N LYS A 549 -25.91 -10.00 -7.81
CA LYS A 549 -27.07 -9.51 -8.56
C LYS A 549 -27.91 -10.66 -9.16
N LEU A 550 -27.26 -11.68 -9.71
CA LEU A 550 -27.94 -12.87 -10.22
C LEU A 550 -28.62 -13.66 -9.10
N ALA A 551 -27.98 -13.75 -7.92
CA ALA A 551 -28.58 -14.38 -6.75
C ALA A 551 -29.85 -13.64 -6.29
N ASP A 552 -29.83 -12.30 -6.21
CA ASP A 552 -31.01 -11.48 -5.90
C ASP A 552 -32.15 -11.72 -6.90
N GLN A 553 -31.81 -11.91 -8.18
CA GLN A 553 -32.76 -12.21 -9.26
C GLN A 553 -33.17 -13.69 -9.36
N HIS A 554 -32.71 -14.55 -8.43
CA HIS A 554 -32.94 -16.00 -8.46
C HIS A 554 -32.50 -16.67 -9.78
N LYS A 555 -31.49 -16.11 -10.44
CA LYS A 555 -30.93 -16.60 -11.70
C LYS A 555 -29.68 -17.45 -11.48
N MET A 556 -29.37 -18.27 -12.47
CA MET A 556 -28.19 -19.13 -12.44
C MET A 556 -26.90 -18.31 -12.53
N SER A 557 -26.07 -18.37 -11.50
CA SER A 557 -24.76 -17.71 -11.42
C SER A 557 -23.59 -18.61 -11.82
N LYS A 558 -23.86 -19.76 -12.46
CA LYS A 558 -22.84 -20.77 -12.84
C LYS A 558 -21.73 -20.20 -13.73
N ILE A 559 -22.07 -19.30 -14.66
CA ILE A 559 -21.07 -18.68 -15.56
C ILE A 559 -20.10 -17.80 -14.76
N ILE A 560 -20.62 -17.02 -13.81
CA ILE A 560 -19.81 -16.13 -12.97
C ILE A 560 -18.90 -16.95 -12.03
N LEU A 561 -19.47 -17.96 -11.35
CA LEU A 561 -18.71 -18.88 -10.51
C LEU A 561 -17.64 -19.64 -11.31
N GLY A 562 -17.97 -20.10 -12.52
CA GLY A 562 -17.02 -20.74 -13.42
C GLY A 562 -15.91 -19.78 -13.84
N GLY A 563 -16.22 -18.51 -14.13
CA GLY A 563 -15.23 -17.50 -14.49
C GLY A 563 -14.25 -17.23 -13.34
N ALA A 564 -14.76 -17.07 -12.12
CA ALA A 564 -13.92 -16.95 -10.92
C ALA A 564 -13.08 -18.22 -10.69
N PHE A 565 -13.65 -19.40 -10.89
CA PHE A 565 -12.93 -20.67 -10.77
C PHE A 565 -11.83 -20.80 -11.83
N SER A 566 -12.08 -20.37 -13.07
CA SER A 566 -11.08 -20.38 -14.14
C SER A 566 -9.88 -19.49 -13.83
N ILE A 567 -10.05 -18.37 -13.13
CA ILE A 567 -8.92 -17.55 -12.66
C ILE A 567 -8.05 -18.37 -11.68
N ILE A 568 -8.67 -19.10 -10.76
CA ILE A 568 -7.94 -19.97 -9.81
C ILE A 568 -7.19 -21.07 -10.57
N VAL A 569 -7.84 -21.72 -11.54
CA VAL A 569 -7.20 -22.74 -12.39
C VAL A 569 -5.99 -22.15 -13.11
N MET A 570 -6.12 -20.94 -13.67
CA MET A 570 -5.03 -20.28 -14.38
C MET A 570 -3.84 -19.99 -13.45
N ILE A 571 -4.08 -19.51 -12.23
CA ILE A 571 -3.03 -19.27 -11.22
C ILE A 571 -2.35 -20.58 -10.84
N LEU A 572 -3.12 -21.63 -10.56
CA LEU A 572 -2.56 -22.94 -10.18
C LEU A 572 -1.76 -23.59 -11.30
N VAL A 573 -2.25 -23.53 -12.54
CA VAL A 573 -1.53 -24.11 -13.68
C VAL A 573 -0.27 -23.29 -13.97
N GLY A 574 -0.36 -21.96 -13.97
CA GLY A 574 0.78 -21.07 -14.21
C GLY A 574 1.85 -21.12 -13.12
N SER A 575 1.50 -21.48 -11.88
CA SER A 575 2.48 -21.62 -10.80
C SER A 575 3.19 -22.98 -10.76
N ASN A 576 2.64 -24.01 -11.40
CA ASN A 576 3.16 -25.38 -11.32
C ASN A 576 3.76 -25.90 -12.65
N PHE A 577 3.41 -25.30 -13.78
CA PHE A 577 3.86 -25.74 -15.10
C PHE A 577 4.49 -24.59 -15.88
N ASP A 578 5.51 -24.88 -16.69
CA ASP A 578 6.17 -23.87 -17.52
C ASP A 578 5.44 -23.70 -18.85
N LEU A 579 4.65 -22.62 -18.95
CA LEU A 579 3.80 -22.34 -20.11
C LEU A 579 4.56 -21.74 -21.32
N ARG A 580 5.90 -21.68 -21.27
CA ARG A 580 6.72 -21.16 -22.38
C ARG A 580 6.86 -22.21 -23.49
N MET A 581 6.06 -22.05 -24.54
CA MET A 581 5.98 -22.98 -25.68
C MET A 581 7.08 -22.79 -26.74
N GLY A 582 7.94 -21.77 -26.60
CA GLY A 582 9.04 -21.48 -27.53
C GLY A 582 10.32 -22.28 -27.27
N ARG A 583 10.31 -23.24 -26.35
CA ARG A 583 11.47 -24.08 -26.01
C ARG A 583 11.65 -25.21 -27.03
N GLY A 584 12.88 -25.65 -27.26
CA GLY A 584 13.21 -26.68 -28.26
C GLY A 584 12.67 -28.08 -27.94
N ASP A 585 12.51 -28.41 -26.66
CA ASP A 585 11.89 -29.65 -26.18
C ASP A 585 10.88 -29.28 -25.09
N VAL A 586 9.58 -29.40 -25.40
CA VAL A 586 8.48 -29.07 -24.47
C VAL A 586 7.78 -30.38 -24.10
N PRO A 587 7.81 -30.79 -22.82
CA PRO A 587 7.12 -31.98 -22.34
C PRO A 587 5.63 -31.97 -22.69
N PHE A 588 5.04 -33.15 -22.91
CA PHE A 588 3.61 -33.28 -23.19
C PHE A 588 2.72 -32.70 -22.06
N GLU A 589 3.18 -32.81 -20.81
CA GLU A 589 2.51 -32.23 -19.63
C GLU A 589 2.39 -30.70 -19.70
N ASP A 590 3.45 -30.01 -20.13
CA ASP A 590 3.45 -28.55 -20.31
C ASP A 590 2.52 -28.11 -21.46
N TRP A 591 2.42 -28.92 -22.53
CA TRP A 591 1.45 -28.70 -23.61
C TRP A 591 0.00 -28.80 -23.10
N VAL A 592 -0.31 -29.82 -22.31
CA VAL A 592 -1.66 -29.98 -21.73
C VAL A 592 -1.95 -28.83 -20.77
N ALA A 593 -1.01 -28.47 -19.91
CA ALA A 593 -1.11 -27.34 -18.99
C ALA A 593 -1.37 -26.03 -19.73
N TYR A 594 -0.65 -25.77 -20.83
CA TYR A 594 -0.86 -24.60 -21.69
C TYR A 594 -2.28 -24.54 -22.25
N PHE A 595 -2.82 -25.64 -22.80
CA PHE A 595 -4.18 -25.64 -23.32
C PHE A 595 -5.24 -25.47 -22.23
N VAL A 596 -5.03 -26.06 -21.05
CA VAL A 596 -5.92 -25.87 -19.90
C VAL A 596 -5.90 -24.42 -19.43
N ALA A 597 -4.72 -23.82 -19.30
CA ALA A 597 -4.55 -22.41 -18.93
C ALA A 597 -5.20 -21.47 -19.95
N LEU A 598 -5.00 -21.74 -21.25
CA LEU A 598 -5.59 -20.98 -22.34
C LEU A 598 -7.13 -21.07 -22.35
N GLY A 599 -7.67 -22.28 -22.16
CA GLY A 599 -9.11 -22.49 -22.04
C GLY A 599 -9.70 -21.78 -20.81
N ALA A 600 -9.02 -21.86 -19.68
CA ALA A 600 -9.38 -21.15 -18.46
C ALA A 600 -9.33 -19.62 -18.67
N TYR A 601 -8.30 -19.10 -19.35
CA TYR A 601 -8.18 -17.68 -19.69
C TYR A 601 -9.38 -17.19 -20.52
N TYR A 602 -9.74 -17.88 -21.60
CA TYR A 602 -10.88 -17.50 -22.42
C TYR A 602 -12.21 -17.58 -21.65
N PHE A 603 -12.38 -18.60 -20.80
CA PHE A 603 -13.58 -18.72 -19.98
C PHE A 603 -13.67 -17.64 -18.90
N ALA A 604 -12.55 -17.29 -18.26
CA ALA A 604 -12.47 -16.19 -17.31
C ALA A 604 -12.81 -14.85 -17.98
N MET A 605 -12.24 -14.57 -19.16
CA MET A 605 -12.55 -13.37 -19.93
C MET A 605 -14.03 -13.31 -20.32
N PHE A 606 -14.59 -14.42 -20.79
CA PHE A 606 -16.02 -14.53 -21.07
C PHE A 606 -16.87 -14.29 -19.81
N GLY A 607 -16.46 -14.84 -18.66
CA GLY A 607 -17.11 -14.62 -17.38
C GLY A 607 -17.12 -13.15 -16.95
N ILE A 608 -16.01 -12.44 -17.12
CA ILE A 608 -15.90 -10.99 -16.84
C ILE A 608 -16.78 -10.19 -17.81
N LEU A 609 -16.75 -10.49 -19.12
CA LEU A 609 -17.62 -9.83 -20.10
C LEU A 609 -19.11 -10.08 -19.80
N TYR A 610 -19.47 -11.29 -19.40
CA TYR A 610 -20.82 -11.62 -18.97
C TYR A 610 -21.21 -10.87 -17.69
N ALA A 611 -20.29 -10.73 -16.72
CA ALA A 611 -20.50 -9.91 -15.54
C ALA A 611 -20.77 -8.45 -15.91
N CYS A 612 -19.97 -7.88 -16.82
CA CYS A 612 -20.19 -6.55 -17.37
C CYS A 612 -21.57 -6.42 -18.03
N TYR A 613 -21.97 -7.40 -18.85
CA TYR A 613 -23.30 -7.41 -19.48
C TYR A 613 -24.44 -7.42 -18.43
N VAL A 614 -24.33 -8.26 -17.40
CA VAL A 614 -25.32 -8.35 -16.31
C VAL A 614 -25.43 -7.01 -15.57
N LEU A 615 -24.30 -6.40 -15.21
CA LEU A 615 -24.24 -5.14 -14.48
C LEU A 615 -24.64 -3.93 -15.34
N LEU A 616 -24.38 -3.98 -16.66
CA LEU A 616 -24.81 -2.96 -17.61
C LEU A 616 -26.33 -2.97 -17.78
N LYS A 617 -26.93 -4.16 -17.92
CA LYS A 617 -28.39 -4.32 -18.02
C LYS A 617 -29.13 -3.80 -16.78
N ASP A 618 -28.48 -3.83 -15.63
CA ASP A 618 -29.02 -3.32 -14.36
C ASP A 618 -28.74 -1.83 -14.12
N GLY A 619 -27.93 -1.18 -14.96
CA GLY A 619 -27.51 0.21 -14.78
C GLY A 619 -26.39 0.42 -13.75
N THR A 620 -26.06 -0.58 -12.95
CA THR A 620 -24.98 -0.52 -11.95
C THR A 620 -23.63 -0.20 -12.59
N LEU A 621 -23.29 -0.82 -13.73
CA LEU A 621 -22.00 -0.58 -14.40
C LEU A 621 -21.86 0.87 -14.89
N GLY A 622 -22.95 1.49 -15.36
CA GLY A 622 -22.93 2.89 -15.80
C GLY A 622 -22.61 3.86 -14.66
N ILE A 623 -23.11 3.57 -13.46
CA ILE A 623 -22.78 4.34 -12.25
C ILE A 623 -21.32 4.12 -11.88
N VAL A 624 -20.86 2.87 -11.86
CA VAL A 624 -19.46 2.51 -11.54
C VAL A 624 -18.50 3.25 -12.46
N VAL A 625 -18.69 3.18 -13.78
CA VAL A 625 -17.81 3.83 -14.77
C VAL A 625 -17.82 5.35 -14.58
N ARG A 626 -19.00 5.96 -14.35
CA ARG A 626 -19.11 7.41 -14.16
C ARG A 626 -18.42 7.88 -12.89
N GLU A 627 -18.63 7.21 -11.76
CA GLU A 627 -17.99 7.57 -10.50
C GLU A 627 -16.47 7.32 -10.55
N THR A 628 -16.04 6.22 -11.17
CA THR A 628 -14.61 5.94 -11.40
C THR A 628 -13.97 7.03 -12.25
N ALA A 629 -14.64 7.43 -13.35
CA ALA A 629 -14.16 8.49 -14.23
C ALA A 629 -14.09 9.86 -13.52
N LYS A 630 -15.06 10.19 -12.66
CA LYS A 630 -15.03 11.44 -11.87
C LYS A 630 -13.84 11.48 -10.92
N VAL A 631 -13.65 10.43 -10.11
CA VAL A 631 -12.55 10.37 -9.14
C VAL A 631 -11.20 10.40 -9.87
N THR A 632 -11.06 9.62 -10.93
CA THR A 632 -9.83 9.59 -11.75
C THR A 632 -9.57 10.96 -12.38
N SER A 633 -10.58 11.58 -13.02
CA SER A 633 -10.43 12.90 -13.65
C SER A 633 -10.05 13.98 -12.64
N MET A 634 -10.55 13.90 -11.40
CA MET A 634 -10.15 14.80 -10.31
C MET A 634 -8.66 14.63 -10.00
N VAL A 635 -8.17 13.40 -9.79
CA VAL A 635 -6.74 13.11 -9.52
C VAL A 635 -5.85 13.64 -10.66
N PHE A 636 -6.19 13.35 -11.91
CA PHE A 636 -5.42 13.81 -13.07
C PHE A 636 -5.41 15.34 -13.20
N THR A 637 -6.52 16.01 -12.93
CA THR A 637 -6.58 17.47 -13.03
C THR A 637 -5.78 18.12 -11.90
N ILE A 638 -5.84 17.57 -10.66
CA ILE A 638 -5.00 18.00 -9.54
C ILE A 638 -3.51 17.86 -9.88
N LEU A 639 -3.14 16.74 -10.49
CA LEU A 639 -1.78 16.46 -10.95
C LEU A 639 -1.26 17.49 -11.95
N ILE A 640 -2.07 17.85 -12.94
CA ILE A 640 -1.72 18.85 -13.94
C ILE A 640 -1.61 20.23 -13.29
N GLY A 641 -2.59 20.61 -12.45
CA GLY A 641 -2.58 21.87 -11.73
C GLY A 641 -1.39 22.01 -10.78
N SER A 642 -0.99 20.93 -10.10
CA SER A 642 0.15 20.94 -9.18
C SER A 642 1.48 21.10 -9.93
N GLN A 643 1.63 20.58 -11.15
CA GLN A 643 2.85 20.82 -11.94
C GLN A 643 3.01 22.29 -12.32
N LEU A 644 1.91 22.97 -12.68
CA LEU A 644 1.90 24.41 -12.93
C LEU A 644 2.33 25.20 -11.70
N LEU A 645 1.70 24.94 -10.56
CA LEU A 645 2.02 25.61 -9.30
C LEU A 645 3.47 25.35 -8.88
N ASN A 646 3.93 24.11 -9.01
CA ASN A 646 5.29 23.72 -8.65
C ASN A 646 6.34 24.43 -9.53
N LEU A 647 6.10 24.58 -10.83
CA LEU A 647 6.98 25.36 -11.71
C LEU A 647 7.03 26.84 -11.29
N VAL A 648 5.91 27.41 -10.88
CA VAL A 648 5.86 28.79 -10.38
C VAL A 648 6.71 28.94 -9.12
N VAL A 649 6.58 28.04 -8.14
CA VAL A 649 7.39 28.05 -6.91
C VAL A 649 8.88 27.92 -7.21
N ILE A 650 9.26 27.06 -8.14
CA ILE A 650 10.66 26.91 -8.58
C ILE A 650 11.15 28.18 -9.28
N SER A 651 10.29 28.84 -10.04
CA SER A 651 10.71 29.91 -10.92
C SER A 651 11.31 31.13 -10.19
N PHE A 652 10.85 31.42 -8.98
CA PHE A 652 11.36 32.47 -8.11
C PHE A 652 12.24 31.94 -6.95
N GLY A 653 12.63 30.66 -6.96
CA GLY A 653 13.52 30.08 -5.95
C GLY A 653 12.85 29.62 -4.64
N GLY A 654 11.52 29.57 -4.57
CA GLY A 654 10.78 29.20 -3.35
C GLY A 654 11.08 27.79 -2.84
N GLU A 655 11.30 26.81 -3.73
CA GLU A 655 11.66 25.43 -3.34
C GLU A 655 13.03 25.41 -2.64
N HIS A 656 14.06 26.00 -3.25
CA HIS A 656 15.41 26.05 -2.69
C HIS A 656 15.45 26.81 -1.36
N TYR A 657 14.63 27.85 -1.22
CA TYR A 657 14.50 28.59 0.03
C TYR A 657 13.98 27.72 1.17
N ILE A 658 12.87 26.99 0.95
CA ILE A 658 12.30 26.06 1.93
C ILE A 658 13.29 24.94 2.26
N GLN A 659 13.93 24.36 1.25
CA GLN A 659 14.92 23.29 1.45
C GLN A 659 16.13 23.77 2.24
N SER A 660 16.63 24.98 1.96
CA SER A 660 17.76 25.59 2.67
C SER A 660 17.41 25.93 4.12
N PHE A 661 16.17 26.37 4.37
CA PHE A 661 15.65 26.55 5.73
C PHE A 661 15.62 25.24 6.50
N LEU A 662 15.08 24.17 5.90
CA LEU A 662 15.01 22.86 6.54
C LEU A 662 16.40 22.25 6.77
N ARG A 663 17.34 22.41 5.82
CA ARG A 663 18.73 21.94 5.95
C ARG A 663 19.57 22.76 6.94
N SER A 664 19.08 23.92 7.39
CA SER A 664 19.79 24.73 8.38
C SER A 664 19.80 24.13 9.78
N PHE A 665 18.87 23.20 10.06
CA PHE A 665 18.83 22.47 11.32
C PHE A 665 19.78 21.27 11.28
N ASP A 666 20.66 21.16 12.28
CA ASP A 666 21.63 20.05 12.35
C ASP A 666 21.00 18.69 12.71
N ASN A 667 19.80 18.69 13.31
CA ASN A 667 19.13 17.47 13.75
C ASN A 667 18.00 17.06 12.79
N GLU A 668 18.19 15.94 12.09
CA GLU A 668 17.22 15.36 11.14
C GLU A 668 15.84 15.12 11.77
N PHE A 669 15.77 14.73 13.06
CA PHE A 669 14.49 14.53 13.76
C PHE A 669 13.74 15.84 13.98
N THR A 670 14.46 16.94 14.21
CA THR A 670 13.84 18.27 14.32
C THR A 670 13.24 18.69 12.99
N VAL A 671 13.98 18.48 11.89
CA VAL A 671 13.49 18.74 10.53
C VAL A 671 12.25 17.91 10.24
N PHE A 672 12.30 16.62 10.55
CA PHE A 672 11.18 15.73 10.34
C PHE A 672 9.94 16.14 11.16
N LEU A 673 10.12 16.54 12.42
CA LEU A 673 9.02 17.03 13.26
C LEU A 673 8.42 18.32 12.72
N ILE A 674 9.25 19.28 12.25
CA ILE A 674 8.78 20.51 11.61
C ILE A 674 7.95 20.19 10.38
N VAL A 675 8.44 19.30 9.50
CA VAL A 675 7.69 18.91 8.31
C VAL A 675 6.38 18.23 8.69
N MET A 676 6.38 17.32 9.67
CA MET A 676 5.17 16.66 10.15
C MET A 676 4.15 17.68 10.70
N ALA A 677 4.59 18.69 11.45
CA ALA A 677 3.71 19.75 11.92
C ALA A 677 3.15 20.60 10.76
N VAL A 678 3.96 20.93 9.76
CA VAL A 678 3.52 21.68 8.58
C VAL A 678 2.52 20.87 7.75
N LEU A 679 2.79 19.59 7.48
CA LEU A 679 1.88 18.69 6.77
C LEU A 679 0.56 18.52 7.53
N PHE A 680 0.62 18.45 8.86
CA PHE A 680 -0.56 18.38 9.71
C PHE A 680 -1.43 19.64 9.62
N VAL A 681 -0.82 20.83 9.68
CA VAL A 681 -1.57 22.09 9.57
C VAL A 681 -2.12 22.29 8.15
N LEU A 682 -1.33 21.95 7.13
CA LEU A 682 -1.77 22.06 5.73
C LEU A 682 -2.94 21.12 5.41
N GLY A 683 -2.98 19.94 6.02
CA GLY A 683 -4.08 18.98 5.82
C GLY A 683 -5.41 19.41 6.42
N PHE A 684 -5.48 20.53 7.13
CA PHE A 684 -6.76 21.15 7.51
C PHE A 684 -7.45 21.77 6.29
N VAL A 685 -6.69 22.14 5.27
CA VAL A 685 -7.17 22.97 4.16
C VAL A 685 -7.05 22.22 2.84
N LEU A 686 -5.97 21.46 2.71
CA LEU A 686 -5.65 20.69 1.52
C LEU A 686 -6.02 19.22 1.75
N ASP A 687 -6.55 18.56 0.73
CA ASP A 687 -6.74 17.12 0.75
C ASP A 687 -5.36 16.45 0.54
N PHE A 688 -5.26 15.15 0.86
CA PHE A 688 -3.98 14.44 0.89
C PHE A 688 -3.33 14.39 -0.50
N LEU A 689 -4.13 14.36 -1.58
CA LEU A 689 -3.64 14.36 -2.96
C LEU A 689 -2.83 15.63 -3.25
N GLU A 690 -3.35 16.79 -2.84
CA GLU A 690 -2.69 18.07 -3.02
C GLU A 690 -1.40 18.14 -2.23
N ILE A 691 -1.41 17.66 -0.99
CA ILE A 691 -0.21 17.65 -0.15
C ILE A 691 0.87 16.74 -0.74
N ILE A 692 0.48 15.54 -1.18
CA ILE A 692 1.38 14.57 -1.80
C ILE A 692 2.02 15.14 -3.08
N TYR A 693 1.30 15.92 -3.89
CA TYR A 693 1.84 16.44 -5.15
C TYR A 693 2.44 17.84 -5.08
N ILE A 694 2.12 18.64 -4.07
CA ILE A 694 2.64 20.01 -3.90
C ILE A 694 3.75 20.02 -2.85
N VAL A 695 3.47 19.52 -1.64
CA VAL A 695 4.35 19.71 -0.49
C VAL A 695 5.44 18.64 -0.45
N VAL A 696 5.08 17.37 -0.64
CA VAL A 696 6.06 16.26 -0.55
C VAL A 696 7.23 16.40 -1.53
N PRO A 697 7.07 16.87 -2.78
CA PRO A 697 8.20 17.11 -3.66
C PRO A 697 9.13 18.24 -3.19
N ILE A 698 8.59 19.24 -2.46
CA ILE A 698 9.38 20.36 -1.93
C ILE A 698 10.20 19.92 -0.73
N VAL A 699 9.59 19.20 0.22
CA VAL A 699 10.23 18.79 1.49
C VAL A 699 10.94 17.43 1.40
N GLY A 700 10.50 16.58 0.48
CA GLY A 700 10.94 15.20 0.34
C GLY A 700 12.44 15.04 0.04
N PRO A 701 13.08 15.86 -0.82
CA PRO A 701 14.52 15.80 -1.02
C PRO A 701 15.33 16.04 0.26
N VAL A 702 14.77 16.75 1.24
CA VAL A 702 15.42 16.98 2.54
C VAL A 702 15.20 15.80 3.48
N ILE A 703 13.99 15.24 3.52
CA ILE A 703 13.65 14.15 4.43
C ILE A 703 14.24 12.81 3.95
N TYR A 704 14.01 12.47 2.69
CA TYR A 704 14.48 11.21 2.10
C TYR A 704 15.97 11.23 1.74
N GLY A 705 16.59 12.41 1.72
CA GLY A 705 18.05 12.56 1.61
C GLY A 705 18.79 12.35 2.93
N GLY A 706 18.09 12.25 4.06
CA GLY A 706 18.68 11.97 5.36
C GLY A 706 19.03 10.50 5.57
N THR A 707 19.21 10.11 6.83
CA THR A 707 19.57 8.75 7.28
C THR A 707 18.38 7.90 7.70
N MET A 708 17.18 8.48 7.78
CA MET A 708 15.98 7.80 8.24
C MET A 708 15.46 6.76 7.23
N ASP A 709 14.94 5.63 7.73
CA ASP A 709 14.31 4.59 6.88
C ASP A 709 13.13 5.20 6.10
N PRO A 710 13.17 5.18 4.76
CA PRO A 710 12.13 5.80 3.94
C PRO A 710 10.76 5.12 4.08
N LYS A 711 10.72 3.82 4.44
CA LYS A 711 9.46 3.11 4.73
C LYS A 711 8.79 3.73 5.94
N TRP A 712 9.55 3.93 7.02
CA TRP A 712 9.05 4.53 8.26
C TRP A 712 8.59 5.98 8.04
N VAL A 713 9.42 6.80 7.38
CA VAL A 713 9.09 8.19 7.03
C VAL A 713 7.77 8.27 6.26
N THR A 714 7.62 7.44 5.22
CA THR A 714 6.44 7.47 4.36
C THR A 714 5.17 7.09 5.11
N ILE A 715 5.23 6.07 5.97
CA ILE A 715 4.09 5.65 6.79
C ILE A 715 3.73 6.71 7.85
N MET A 716 4.72 7.36 8.45
CA MET A 716 4.48 8.46 9.39
C MET A 716 3.77 9.63 8.70
N ILE A 717 4.19 10.00 7.48
CA ILE A 717 3.50 11.02 6.67
C ILE A 717 2.06 10.57 6.40
N ALA A 718 1.82 9.33 5.99
CA ALA A 718 0.48 8.82 5.70
C ALA A 718 -0.46 8.89 6.94
N VAL A 719 -0.01 8.43 8.10
CA VAL A 719 -0.80 8.48 9.35
C VAL A 719 -1.02 9.92 9.82
N ASN A 720 -0.05 10.81 9.60
CA ASN A 720 -0.20 12.23 9.93
C ASN A 720 -1.23 12.93 9.04
N LEU A 721 -1.22 12.66 7.73
CA LEU A 721 -2.26 13.14 6.80
C LEU A 721 -3.65 12.63 7.22
N GLN A 722 -3.75 11.37 7.64
CA GLN A 722 -4.99 10.80 8.17
C GLN A 722 -5.46 11.52 9.43
N THR A 723 -4.54 11.82 10.35
CA THR A 723 -4.83 12.51 11.62
C THR A 723 -5.32 13.93 11.36
N SER A 724 -4.66 14.65 10.45
CA SER A 724 -5.10 15.97 10.01
C SER A 724 -6.51 15.94 9.45
N PHE A 725 -6.83 14.95 8.62
CA PHE A 725 -8.14 14.80 7.98
C PHE A 725 -9.30 14.58 8.97
N LEU A 726 -8.99 14.17 10.20
CA LEU A 726 -9.94 13.95 11.30
C LEU A 726 -10.02 15.11 12.30
N THR A 727 -9.09 16.05 12.29
CA THR A 727 -8.91 17.01 13.39
C THR A 727 -9.86 18.21 13.26
N PRO A 728 -10.72 18.50 14.25
CA PRO A 728 -11.53 19.71 14.27
C PRO A 728 -10.67 20.99 14.35
N PRO A 729 -11.13 22.14 13.83
CA PRO A 729 -12.45 22.36 13.22
C PRO A 729 -12.52 22.02 11.72
N PHE A 730 -11.39 21.67 11.09
CA PHE A 730 -11.27 21.65 9.64
C PHE A 730 -11.27 20.26 8.99
N GLY A 731 -11.24 19.17 9.77
CA GLY A 731 -11.18 17.80 9.24
C GLY A 731 -12.27 17.51 8.19
N PHE A 732 -11.87 17.28 6.94
CA PHE A 732 -12.75 17.02 5.80
C PHE A 732 -13.71 15.85 6.03
N ALA A 733 -13.26 14.78 6.70
CA ALA A 733 -14.12 13.67 7.07
C ALA A 733 -15.33 14.11 7.92
N LEU A 734 -15.16 15.12 8.77
CA LEU A 734 -16.22 15.65 9.62
C LEU A 734 -17.26 16.41 8.80
N PHE A 735 -16.83 17.16 7.79
CA PHE A 735 -17.73 17.85 6.86
C PHE A 735 -18.48 16.89 5.94
N TYR A 736 -17.82 15.85 5.46
CA TYR A 736 -18.45 14.79 4.69
C TYR A 736 -19.54 14.08 5.50
N LEU A 737 -19.23 13.73 6.75
CA LEU A 737 -20.22 13.15 7.65
C LEU A 737 -21.36 14.13 7.95
N ARG A 738 -21.03 15.41 8.18
CA ARG A 738 -22.04 16.45 8.44
C ARG A 738 -22.99 16.62 7.25
N GLY A 739 -22.51 16.47 6.02
CA GLY A 739 -23.31 16.56 4.80
C GLY A 739 -24.41 15.49 4.70
N VAL A 740 -24.24 14.35 5.36
CA VAL A 740 -25.23 13.25 5.39
C VAL A 740 -25.91 13.04 6.73
N ALA A 741 -25.40 13.67 7.80
CA ALA A 741 -25.95 13.53 9.14
C ALA A 741 -27.36 14.14 9.24
N PRO A 742 -28.29 13.47 9.94
CA PRO A 742 -29.66 13.96 10.11
C PRO A 742 -29.68 15.20 11.03
N LYS A 743 -30.78 15.96 11.02
CA LYS A 743 -30.84 17.30 11.64
C LYS A 743 -30.62 17.29 13.16
N GLU A 744 -30.86 16.16 13.81
CA GLU A 744 -30.70 15.96 15.24
C GLU A 744 -29.21 15.90 15.66
N VAL A 745 -28.31 15.60 14.71
CA VAL A 745 -26.87 15.53 14.93
C VAL A 745 -26.23 16.88 14.62
N THR A 746 -25.79 17.59 15.66
CA THR A 746 -25.13 18.89 15.52
C THR A 746 -23.64 18.73 15.17
N THR A 747 -23.04 19.76 14.57
CA THR A 747 -21.59 19.82 14.34
C THR A 747 -20.80 19.66 15.64
N GLY A 748 -21.34 20.19 16.76
CA GLY A 748 -20.75 20.01 18.10
C GLY A 748 -20.70 18.55 18.54
N HIS A 749 -21.71 17.73 18.21
CA HIS A 749 -21.68 16.29 18.48
C HIS A 749 -20.58 15.59 17.67
N ILE A 750 -20.44 15.94 16.39
CA ILE A 750 -19.39 15.38 15.51
C ILE A 750 -17.99 15.73 16.03
N TYR A 751 -17.76 17.00 16.38
CA TYR A 751 -16.46 17.45 16.89
C TYR A 751 -16.10 16.81 18.22
N ARG A 752 -17.04 16.73 19.17
CA ARG A 752 -16.80 16.04 20.46
C ARG A 752 -16.61 14.54 20.26
N GLY A 753 -17.34 13.95 19.31
CA GLY A 753 -17.26 12.55 18.96
C GLY A 753 -15.90 12.11 18.45
N ILE A 754 -15.24 12.96 17.65
CA ILE A 754 -13.96 12.58 17.02
C ILE A 754 -12.73 12.80 17.91
N ILE A 755 -12.76 13.73 18.89
CA ILE A 755 -11.61 14.05 19.75
C ILE A 755 -10.91 12.79 20.32
N PRO A 756 -11.63 11.79 20.88
CA PRO A 756 -10.98 10.58 21.37
C PRO A 756 -10.23 9.79 20.29
N PHE A 757 -10.75 9.75 19.07
CA PHE A 757 -10.11 9.07 17.94
C PHE A 757 -8.90 9.82 17.40
N VAL A 758 -8.91 11.16 17.44
CA VAL A 758 -7.73 11.99 17.15
C VAL A 758 -6.64 11.75 18.21
N LEU A 759 -7.00 11.67 19.49
CA LEU A 759 -6.04 11.34 20.55
C LEU A 759 -5.45 9.94 20.35
N ILE A 760 -6.25 8.95 19.95
CA ILE A 760 -5.76 7.62 19.61
C ILE A 760 -4.80 7.67 18.41
N GLN A 761 -5.06 8.50 17.41
CA GLN A 761 -4.16 8.69 16.27
C GLN A 761 -2.84 9.34 16.69
N VAL A 762 -2.87 10.38 17.52
CA VAL A 762 -1.66 11.00 18.08
C VAL A 762 -0.85 9.99 18.90
N VAL A 763 -1.52 9.17 19.71
CA VAL A 763 -0.87 8.05 20.43
C VAL A 763 -0.32 7.02 19.45
N GLY A 764 -1.02 6.74 18.36
CA GLY A 764 -0.56 5.87 17.28
C GLY A 764 0.73 6.39 16.65
N ILE A 765 0.77 7.67 16.25
CA ILE A 765 1.97 8.34 15.74
C ILE A 765 3.11 8.28 16.77
N GLY A 766 2.82 8.59 18.04
CA GLY A 766 3.81 8.49 19.12
C GLY A 766 4.33 7.05 19.31
N THR A 767 3.48 6.04 19.15
CA THR A 767 3.86 4.64 19.23
C THR A 767 4.76 4.24 18.05
N LEU A 768 4.42 4.66 16.83
CA LEU A 768 5.26 4.42 15.65
C LEU A 768 6.59 5.19 15.71
N TRP A 769 6.61 6.33 16.39
CA TRP A 769 7.83 7.08 16.69
C TRP A 769 8.73 6.33 17.68
N MET A 770 8.17 5.82 18.77
CA MET A 770 8.93 5.08 19.78
C MET A 770 9.36 3.68 19.32
N PHE A 771 8.56 3.05 18.44
CA PHE A 771 8.78 1.70 17.95
C PHE A 771 8.72 1.64 16.42
N PRO A 772 9.77 2.12 15.71
CA PRO A 772 9.85 2.06 14.25
C PRO A 772 9.75 0.63 13.68
N SER A 773 10.10 -0.37 14.50
CA SER A 773 10.01 -1.79 14.17
C SER A 773 8.60 -2.25 13.79
N ILE A 774 7.55 -1.58 14.27
CA ILE A 774 6.17 -1.88 13.87
C ILE A 774 5.98 -1.70 12.35
N VAL A 775 6.68 -0.73 11.76
CA VAL A 775 6.61 -0.46 10.31
C VAL A 775 7.55 -1.38 9.53
N THR A 776 8.72 -1.71 10.08
CA THR A 776 9.76 -2.45 9.35
C THR A 776 9.68 -3.97 9.50
N ILE A 777 8.96 -4.50 10.49
CA ILE A 777 8.92 -5.95 10.77
C ILE A 777 8.34 -6.78 9.61
N VAL A 778 7.21 -6.35 9.03
CA VAL A 778 6.58 -7.11 7.94
C VAL A 778 7.44 -7.08 6.68
N PRO A 779 7.94 -5.90 6.22
CA PRO A 779 8.90 -5.86 5.13
C PRO A 779 10.14 -6.72 5.36
N ASN A 780 10.74 -6.68 6.56
CA ASN A 780 11.98 -7.42 6.83
C ASN A 780 11.75 -8.94 6.95
N LEU A 781 10.53 -9.39 7.27
CA LEU A 781 10.18 -10.82 7.31
C LEU A 781 9.87 -11.41 5.92
N ILE A 782 9.33 -10.59 5.02
CA ILE A 782 8.91 -11.03 3.68
C ILE A 782 9.98 -10.71 2.62
N GLY A 783 10.76 -9.64 2.84
CA GLY A 783 11.74 -9.09 1.90
C GLY A 783 13.13 -9.70 2.04
N HIS A 784 13.25 -10.98 1.70
CA HIS A 784 14.50 -11.62 1.29
C HIS A 784 14.25 -12.49 0.06
#